data_AF-A0A8H3FAS9-F1
#
_entry.id   AF-A0A8H3FAS9-F1
#
_cell.length_a   1.000
_cell.length_b   1.000
_cell.length_c   1.000
_cell.angle_alpha   90.00
_cell.angle_beta   90.00
_cell.angle_gamma   90.00
#
_symmetry.space_group_name_H-M   'P 1'
#
loop_
_entity.id
_entity.type
_entity.pdbx_description
1 polymer ?
#
loop_
_entity_poly.entity_id
_entity_poly.type
_entity_poly.pdbx_seq_one_letter_code
_entity_poly.pdbx_strand_id
1 'polypeptide(L)'
;MGQRHQLYVIAKIAGRYRGLAALHSQWLYGLGAVTRCRRALQVFQAAENRIPIQQELLAARTRPEAFWNRELTYDYEGSGCAEIIAPFPFISTAFTLGSSFDPLHGIHNRVLPLQFNTPFDGGDNNDGVTIIDVTQQARPRYCFVFFKTPENMDDDESIAFMYTPLSASDYLKAYDDRGYPGINEQSQRLLESMEQWPLIDIATLTQTWPHASWGGVSVESHSRAHTEASQESFQDPIAVTDSNLENVVSVVLDVPNLTHDEMTTFSQLPGFRQRLKARLCKMAEDQILHTSPTNCELICTALEQDDYVDLSPFRSFSSEWLCQIISRLQSGGKMTALNVANCTHITAADLKTVIDIKSNLHTICALEMPQIPLETILSLLKSPSNKIGRVYHTELFQKAFQVFPKDRKDLIQAPQSENITMANPIDQLILAKVLHYNSQGAPENRAGEYFDWKAFGFQKHDRVDIRYSYCVVCPFNDLPLQATSSLSGLVNYLQVSTKQDSFMFQGCSEIGSMVAKSFATASTALDNAGKASNDNVGPLPASLWSAVNLCAGYGGDPWPLELPALKPGRWSFLLIHENLVGPNQTTMIKPRYAIISPVEEGSSNGAPPKFRVIDMETFLKEVMTDQDRDNLATFWAQHGAPLTEKIVEQEVHELVPLVKRNLDGGPDFWTDFGTVGWLLQRRW
;
A
#
# COMPACT_ATOMS: atom_id res chain seq x y z
N MET A 1 -10.57 -27.60 -6.46
CA MET A 1 -10.06 -26.29 -6.92
C MET A 1 -10.82 -25.22 -6.17
N GLY A 2 -10.15 -24.18 -5.67
CA GLY A 2 -10.79 -23.20 -4.81
C GLY A 2 -11.71 -22.23 -5.56
N GLN A 3 -12.55 -21.54 -4.81
CA GLN A 3 -13.34 -20.39 -5.27
C GLN A 3 -12.41 -19.23 -5.65
N ARG A 4 -12.71 -18.55 -6.76
CA ARG A 4 -11.83 -17.56 -7.37
C ARG A 4 -12.62 -16.34 -7.80
N HIS A 5 -12.08 -15.18 -7.45
CA HIS A 5 -12.70 -13.89 -7.68
C HIS A 5 -11.65 -12.92 -8.21
N GLN A 6 -11.96 -12.24 -9.30
CA GLN A 6 -11.10 -11.21 -9.84
C GLN A 6 -11.64 -9.83 -9.48
N LEU A 7 -10.73 -8.89 -9.31
CA LEU A 7 -11.06 -7.51 -9.00
C LEU A 7 -10.42 -6.61 -10.05
N TYR A 8 -11.12 -5.57 -10.47
CA TYR A 8 -10.67 -4.61 -11.48
C TYR A 8 -10.78 -3.18 -10.98
N VAL A 9 -9.80 -2.36 -11.35
CA VAL A 9 -9.89 -0.89 -11.28
C VAL A 9 -9.94 -0.35 -12.69
N ILE A 10 -10.94 0.49 -12.97
CA ILE A 10 -11.15 1.13 -14.27
C ILE A 10 -11.22 2.65 -14.11
N ALA A 11 -10.97 3.38 -15.20
CA ALA A 11 -11.27 4.80 -15.28
C ALA A 11 -11.52 5.25 -16.72
N LYS A 12 -12.19 6.39 -16.89
CA LYS A 12 -12.36 7.07 -18.17
C LYS A 12 -11.11 7.85 -18.52
N ILE A 13 -10.31 7.30 -19.43
CA ILE A 13 -9.05 7.86 -19.92
C ILE A 13 -9.25 8.34 -21.36
N ALA A 14 -9.01 9.64 -21.60
CA ALA A 14 -9.16 10.25 -22.93
C ALA A 14 -10.51 9.93 -23.61
N GLY A 15 -11.59 9.91 -22.82
CA GLY A 15 -12.96 9.66 -23.32
C GLY A 15 -13.41 8.20 -23.34
N ARG A 16 -12.52 7.22 -23.10
CA ARG A 16 -12.85 5.78 -23.09
C ARG A 16 -12.51 5.14 -21.75
N TYR A 17 -13.34 4.21 -21.29
CA TYR A 17 -13.02 3.43 -20.10
C TYR A 17 -11.90 2.42 -20.36
N ARG A 18 -10.92 2.36 -19.46
CA ARG A 18 -9.75 1.47 -19.52
C ARG A 18 -9.51 0.80 -18.17
N GLY A 19 -9.01 -0.43 -18.19
CA GLY A 19 -8.47 -1.09 -17.01
C GLY A 19 -7.15 -0.45 -16.59
N LEU A 20 -6.97 -0.22 -15.29
CA LEU A 20 -5.77 0.38 -14.70
C LEU A 20 -5.03 -0.60 -13.77
N ALA A 21 -5.75 -1.51 -13.13
CA ALA A 21 -5.17 -2.57 -12.33
C ALA A 21 -6.15 -3.75 -12.26
N ALA A 22 -5.61 -4.95 -12.11
CA ALA A 22 -6.40 -6.16 -11.91
C ALA A 22 -5.74 -7.03 -10.84
N LEU A 23 -6.56 -7.68 -10.02
CA LEU A 23 -6.13 -8.59 -8.97
C LEU A 23 -6.92 -9.90 -9.06
N HIS A 24 -6.29 -10.97 -8.59
CA HIS A 24 -6.92 -12.25 -8.35
C HIS A 24 -6.89 -12.56 -6.85
N SER A 25 -8.01 -13.02 -6.30
CA SER A 25 -8.10 -13.50 -4.92
C SER A 25 -8.73 -14.89 -4.88
N GLN A 26 -8.08 -15.78 -4.13
CA GLN A 26 -8.64 -17.09 -3.82
C GLN A 26 -9.54 -16.97 -2.59
N TRP A 27 -10.67 -17.68 -2.62
CA TRP A 27 -11.63 -17.75 -1.51
C TRP A 27 -12.23 -16.39 -1.11
N LEU A 28 -12.39 -15.49 -2.09
CA LEU A 28 -13.05 -14.21 -1.90
C LEU A 28 -14.45 -14.23 -2.50
N TYR A 29 -15.48 -14.38 -1.68
CA TYR A 29 -16.87 -14.44 -2.13
C TYR A 29 -17.80 -13.91 -1.03
N GLY A 30 -19.10 -13.74 -1.35
CA GLY A 30 -20.11 -13.28 -0.41
C GLY A 30 -19.70 -12.03 0.38
N LEU A 31 -19.91 -12.07 1.71
CA LEU A 31 -19.60 -10.95 2.60
C LEU A 31 -18.13 -10.51 2.57
N GLY A 32 -17.21 -11.45 2.31
CA GLY A 32 -15.79 -11.16 2.15
C GLY A 32 -15.53 -10.20 0.97
N ALA A 33 -16.11 -10.49 -0.19
CA ALA A 33 -15.97 -9.65 -1.38
C ALA A 33 -16.54 -8.24 -1.15
N VAL A 34 -17.70 -8.12 -0.49
CA VAL A 34 -18.30 -6.82 -0.15
C VAL A 34 -17.41 -6.03 0.82
N THR A 35 -16.89 -6.68 1.84
CA THR A 35 -15.99 -6.05 2.83
C THR A 35 -14.72 -5.52 2.15
N ARG A 36 -14.14 -6.28 1.22
CA ARG A 36 -12.95 -5.87 0.46
C ARG A 36 -13.24 -4.76 -0.53
N CYS A 37 -14.40 -4.78 -1.19
CA CYS A 37 -14.84 -3.71 -2.06
C CYS A 37 -14.98 -2.39 -1.28
N ARG A 38 -15.66 -2.42 -0.13
CA ARG A 38 -15.79 -1.24 0.75
C ARG A 38 -14.43 -0.66 1.11
N ARG A 39 -13.51 -1.52 1.55
CA ARG A 39 -12.17 -1.12 1.97
C ARG A 39 -11.39 -0.48 0.82
N ALA A 40 -11.44 -1.07 -0.37
CA ALA A 40 -10.81 -0.50 -1.56
C ALA A 40 -11.43 0.86 -1.96
N LEU A 41 -12.76 1.01 -1.89
CA LEU A 41 -13.44 2.29 -2.13
C LEU A 41 -12.99 3.37 -1.15
N GLN A 42 -12.86 3.05 0.15
CA GLN A 42 -12.33 3.97 1.16
C GLN A 42 -10.91 4.41 0.84
N VAL A 43 -10.01 3.46 0.49
CA VAL A 43 -8.63 3.77 0.08
C VAL A 43 -8.61 4.70 -1.12
N PHE A 44 -9.40 4.43 -2.17
CA PHE A 44 -9.42 5.29 -3.36
C PHE A 44 -10.05 6.68 -3.10
N GLN A 45 -10.99 6.79 -2.17
CA GLN A 45 -11.66 8.05 -1.84
C GLN A 45 -10.84 8.96 -0.91
N ALA A 46 -9.90 8.37 -0.16
CA ALA A 46 -9.07 9.06 0.83
C ALA A 46 -8.31 10.24 0.23
N ALA A 47 -8.32 11.38 0.94
CA ALA A 47 -7.76 12.63 0.45
C ALA A 47 -6.25 12.54 0.19
N GLU A 48 -5.55 11.78 1.02
CA GLU A 48 -4.11 11.54 0.99
C GLU A 48 -3.68 10.83 -0.30
N ASN A 49 -4.56 10.03 -0.89
CA ASN A 49 -4.26 9.23 -2.07
C ASN A 49 -4.66 9.94 -3.38
N ARG A 50 -5.41 11.05 -3.31
CA ARG A 50 -5.94 11.74 -4.50
C ARG A 50 -4.83 12.21 -5.45
N ILE A 51 -3.80 12.84 -4.90
CA ILE A 51 -2.68 13.38 -5.68
C ILE A 51 -2.01 12.29 -6.53
N PRO A 52 -1.46 11.22 -5.95
CA PRO A 52 -0.80 10.19 -6.74
C PRO A 52 -1.76 9.48 -7.72
N ILE A 53 -3.03 9.25 -7.36
CA ILE A 53 -4.03 8.71 -8.29
C ILE A 53 -4.24 9.68 -9.47
N GLN A 54 -4.37 10.98 -9.20
CA GLN A 54 -4.57 11.99 -10.24
C GLN A 54 -3.41 12.01 -11.21
N GLN A 55 -2.18 11.92 -10.70
CA GLN A 55 -0.99 11.89 -11.55
C GLN A 55 -0.95 10.65 -12.45
N GLU A 56 -1.28 9.47 -11.93
CA GLU A 56 -1.36 8.26 -12.75
C GLU A 56 -2.50 8.32 -13.78
N LEU A 57 -3.65 8.91 -13.43
CA LEU A 57 -4.73 9.15 -14.40
C LEU A 57 -4.33 10.15 -15.51
N LEU A 58 -3.57 11.21 -15.17
CA LEU A 58 -3.04 12.16 -16.14
C LEU A 58 -1.98 11.50 -17.04
N ALA A 59 -1.11 10.67 -16.48
CA ALA A 59 -0.14 9.89 -17.23
C ALA A 59 -0.83 8.88 -18.16
N ALA A 60 -1.91 8.25 -17.70
CA ALA A 60 -2.71 7.33 -18.51
C ALA A 60 -3.26 8.02 -19.77
N ARG A 61 -3.69 9.28 -19.69
CA ARG A 61 -4.22 10.03 -20.85
C ARG A 61 -3.21 10.21 -21.97
N THR A 62 -1.91 10.15 -21.66
CA THR A 62 -0.84 10.36 -22.65
C THR A 62 -0.30 9.05 -23.22
N ARG A 63 -0.78 7.90 -22.75
CA ARG A 63 -0.35 6.59 -23.25
C ARG A 63 -0.94 6.35 -24.65
N PRO A 64 -0.15 5.89 -25.63
CA PRO A 64 -0.64 5.60 -26.98
C PRO A 64 -1.59 4.40 -27.00
N GLU A 65 -2.43 4.27 -28.02
CA GLU A 65 -3.40 3.16 -28.11
C GLU A 65 -2.73 1.77 -28.09
N ALA A 66 -1.53 1.64 -28.68
CA ALA A 66 -0.74 0.42 -28.67
C ALA A 66 -0.37 -0.06 -27.26
N PHE A 67 -0.25 0.87 -26.29
CA PHE A 67 0.01 0.50 -24.90
C PHE A 67 -1.18 -0.22 -24.27
N TRP A 68 -2.41 0.20 -24.57
CA TRP A 68 -3.64 -0.40 -24.05
C TRP A 68 -3.96 -1.76 -24.69
N ASN A 69 -3.62 -1.91 -25.97
CA ASN A 69 -3.87 -3.12 -26.75
C ASN A 69 -2.69 -4.09 -26.78
N ARG A 70 -1.71 -3.92 -25.88
CA ARG A 70 -0.57 -4.83 -25.77
C ARG A 70 -1.07 -6.24 -25.49
N GLU A 71 -0.67 -7.21 -26.33
CA GLU A 71 -1.03 -8.61 -26.11
C GLU A 71 -0.51 -9.10 -24.76
N LEU A 72 -1.36 -9.86 -24.07
CA LEU A 72 -1.00 -10.56 -22.84
C LEU A 72 -0.08 -11.72 -23.19
N THR A 73 1.22 -11.48 -23.19
CA THR A 73 2.20 -12.56 -23.31
C THR A 73 2.28 -13.29 -21.97
N TYR A 74 1.41 -14.29 -21.80
CA TYR A 74 1.62 -15.30 -20.77
C TYR A 74 2.75 -16.20 -21.25
N ASP A 75 3.96 -15.98 -20.74
CA ASP A 75 5.07 -16.89 -20.96
C ASP A 75 4.79 -18.19 -20.18
N TYR A 76 3.93 -19.03 -20.79
CA TYR A 76 3.46 -20.30 -20.24
C TYR A 76 4.54 -21.39 -20.35
N GLU A 77 5.68 -21.11 -20.98
CA GLU A 77 6.78 -22.06 -21.22
C GLU A 77 7.60 -22.37 -19.93
N GLY A 78 6.91 -22.57 -18.81
CA GLY A 78 7.40 -23.36 -17.69
C GLY A 78 7.77 -22.59 -16.42
N SER A 79 7.82 -21.25 -16.42
CA SER A 79 8.26 -20.50 -15.23
C SER A 79 7.17 -19.94 -14.32
N GLY A 80 5.88 -20.08 -14.65
CA GLY A 80 4.75 -19.76 -13.76
C GLY A 80 4.60 -18.29 -13.31
N CYS A 81 5.53 -17.41 -13.65
CA CYS A 81 5.53 -16.00 -13.28
C CYS A 81 5.75 -15.14 -14.55
N ALA A 82 4.67 -14.75 -15.21
CA ALA A 82 4.75 -13.74 -16.26
C ALA A 82 5.13 -12.38 -15.66
N GLU A 83 5.82 -11.54 -16.44
CA GLU A 83 6.15 -10.19 -16.00
C GLU A 83 4.91 -9.34 -15.83
N ILE A 84 4.49 -9.14 -14.57
CA ILE A 84 3.36 -8.28 -14.24
C ILE A 84 3.80 -6.84 -14.43
N ILE A 85 3.29 -6.21 -15.47
CA ILE A 85 3.53 -4.79 -15.69
C ILE A 85 2.45 -4.05 -14.92
N ALA A 86 2.86 -3.33 -13.88
CA ALA A 86 2.03 -2.37 -13.16
C ALA A 86 2.35 -0.95 -13.66
N PRO A 87 1.77 -0.50 -14.79
CA PRO A 87 2.10 0.81 -15.37
C PRO A 87 1.54 1.98 -14.56
N PHE A 88 0.60 1.68 -13.65
CA PHE A 88 0.03 2.58 -12.66
C PHE A 88 0.35 1.98 -11.28
N PRO A 89 1.62 2.04 -10.86
CA PRO A 89 2.08 1.30 -9.70
C PRO A 89 1.43 1.78 -8.39
N PHE A 90 1.15 3.08 -8.22
CA PHE A 90 0.42 3.58 -7.05
C PHE A 90 -1.01 3.04 -7.00
N ILE A 91 -1.77 3.13 -8.09
CA ILE A 91 -3.13 2.57 -8.18
C ILE A 91 -3.09 1.06 -7.91
N SER A 92 -2.10 0.34 -8.45
CA SER A 92 -1.89 -1.08 -8.19
C SER A 92 -1.60 -1.37 -6.71
N THR A 93 -0.78 -0.55 -6.05
CA THR A 93 -0.51 -0.66 -4.61
C THR A 93 -1.76 -0.36 -3.79
N ALA A 94 -2.45 0.75 -4.06
CA ALA A 94 -3.68 1.13 -3.38
C ALA A 94 -4.75 0.04 -3.50
N PHE A 95 -4.89 -0.54 -4.69
CA PHE A 95 -5.82 -1.65 -4.92
C PHE A 95 -5.42 -2.90 -4.15
N THR A 96 -4.13 -3.27 -4.20
CA THR A 96 -3.59 -4.42 -3.46
C THR A 96 -3.88 -4.29 -1.96
N LEU A 97 -3.63 -3.11 -1.38
CA LEU A 97 -3.87 -2.87 0.06
C LEU A 97 -5.37 -2.87 0.35
N GLY A 98 -6.17 -2.10 -0.39
CA GLY A 98 -7.60 -1.98 -0.20
C GLY A 98 -8.36 -3.30 -0.30
N SER A 99 -7.95 -4.19 -1.20
CA SER A 99 -8.61 -5.48 -1.42
C SER A 99 -8.12 -6.59 -0.51
N SER A 100 -7.00 -6.41 0.21
CA SER A 100 -6.35 -7.54 0.89
C SER A 100 -5.92 -7.28 2.33
N PHE A 101 -6.00 -6.03 2.82
CA PHE A 101 -5.50 -5.65 4.13
C PHE A 101 -6.42 -4.65 4.84
N ASP A 102 -6.80 -5.00 6.08
CA ASP A 102 -7.56 -4.13 6.99
C ASP A 102 -7.12 -4.41 8.43
N PRO A 103 -6.22 -3.60 9.01
CA PRO A 103 -5.70 -3.85 10.34
C PRO A 103 -6.71 -3.58 11.45
N LEU A 104 -7.68 -2.70 11.20
CA LEU A 104 -8.73 -2.42 12.17
C LEU A 104 -9.62 -3.64 12.42
N HIS A 105 -9.93 -4.39 11.36
CA HIS A 105 -10.75 -5.60 11.43
C HIS A 105 -9.91 -6.89 11.45
N GLY A 106 -8.58 -6.79 11.52
CA GLY A 106 -7.69 -7.94 11.59
C GLY A 106 -7.64 -8.79 10.31
N ILE A 107 -7.95 -8.19 9.15
CA ILE A 107 -8.16 -8.95 7.92
C ILE A 107 -6.94 -8.87 7.02
N HIS A 108 -6.28 -10.01 6.80
CA HIS A 108 -5.22 -10.18 5.82
C HIS A 108 -5.54 -11.35 4.88
N ASN A 109 -5.58 -11.06 3.59
CA ASN A 109 -5.73 -12.07 2.54
C ASN A 109 -4.58 -11.95 1.54
N ARG A 110 -4.27 -13.05 0.86
CA ARG A 110 -3.41 -13.01 -0.31
C ARG A 110 -4.20 -12.55 -1.54
N VAL A 111 -3.60 -11.68 -2.32
CA VAL A 111 -4.06 -11.29 -3.66
C VAL A 111 -2.87 -11.40 -4.60
N LEU A 112 -3.14 -11.79 -5.84
CA LEU A 112 -2.14 -11.90 -6.90
C LEU A 112 -2.43 -10.79 -7.91
N PRO A 113 -1.49 -9.85 -8.12
CA PRO A 113 -1.64 -8.89 -9.20
C PRO A 113 -1.73 -9.61 -10.55
N LEU A 114 -2.62 -9.13 -11.40
CA LEU A 114 -2.77 -9.54 -12.79
C LEU A 114 -2.28 -8.43 -13.70
N GLN A 115 -2.21 -8.70 -15.01
CA GLN A 115 -1.92 -7.65 -15.98
C GLN A 115 -3.03 -6.59 -15.94
N PHE A 116 -2.67 -5.31 -16.00
CA PHE A 116 -3.63 -4.21 -15.90
C PHE A 116 -4.72 -4.24 -16.98
N ASN A 117 -4.41 -4.84 -18.14
CA ASN A 117 -5.32 -5.02 -19.27
C ASN A 117 -5.87 -6.44 -19.39
N THR A 118 -5.82 -7.24 -18.31
CA THR A 118 -6.54 -8.52 -18.25
C THR A 118 -8.03 -8.28 -18.54
N PRO A 119 -8.63 -8.97 -19.53
CA PRO A 119 -10.04 -8.83 -19.81
C PRO A 119 -10.85 -9.42 -18.65
N PHE A 120 -12.08 -8.94 -18.47
CA PHE A 120 -12.92 -9.32 -17.34
C PHE A 120 -13.17 -10.84 -17.23
N ASP A 121 -13.13 -11.56 -18.34
CA ASP A 121 -13.27 -13.01 -18.51
C ASP A 121 -11.92 -13.73 -18.77
N GLY A 122 -10.81 -13.02 -18.68
CA GLY A 122 -9.46 -13.52 -19.01
C GLY A 122 -8.83 -14.43 -17.96
N GLY A 123 -9.53 -14.75 -16.86
CA GLY A 123 -9.02 -15.67 -15.86
C GLY A 123 -10.12 -16.54 -15.27
N ASP A 124 -9.70 -17.44 -14.37
CA ASP A 124 -10.59 -18.39 -13.72
C ASP A 124 -11.34 -17.68 -12.58
N ASN A 125 -12.58 -17.26 -12.85
CA ASN A 125 -13.41 -16.36 -12.03
C ASN A 125 -14.80 -16.96 -11.75
N ASN A 126 -14.83 -18.15 -11.16
CA ASN A 126 -16.06 -18.90 -10.93
C ASN A 126 -17.05 -18.25 -9.94
N ASP A 127 -16.63 -17.28 -9.13
CA ASP A 127 -17.51 -16.59 -8.16
C ASP A 127 -17.83 -15.13 -8.54
N GLY A 128 -17.49 -14.75 -9.76
CA GLY A 128 -17.74 -13.42 -10.31
C GLY A 128 -16.57 -12.45 -10.15
N VAL A 129 -16.87 -11.16 -10.31
CA VAL A 129 -15.89 -10.06 -10.26
C VAL A 129 -16.39 -8.88 -9.46
N THR A 130 -15.43 -8.10 -8.96
CA THR A 130 -15.65 -6.76 -8.40
C THR A 130 -14.98 -5.72 -9.30
N ILE A 131 -15.68 -4.65 -9.64
CA ILE A 131 -15.14 -3.59 -10.50
C ILE A 131 -15.28 -2.27 -9.75
N ILE A 132 -14.21 -1.48 -9.71
CA ILE A 132 -14.13 -0.17 -9.08
C ILE A 132 -13.77 0.87 -10.14
N ASP A 133 -14.57 1.93 -10.24
CA ASP A 133 -14.31 3.06 -11.14
C ASP A 133 -13.75 4.24 -10.36
N VAL A 134 -12.52 4.64 -10.70
CA VAL A 134 -11.79 5.75 -10.07
C VAL A 134 -11.71 7.00 -10.95
N THR A 135 -12.56 7.10 -11.98
CA THR A 135 -12.66 8.29 -12.86
C THR A 135 -12.83 9.58 -12.05
N GLN A 136 -13.69 9.53 -11.02
CA GLN A 136 -13.93 10.63 -10.09
C GLN A 136 -13.46 10.22 -8.69
N GLN A 137 -12.26 10.66 -8.30
CA GLN A 137 -11.62 10.24 -7.04
C GLN A 137 -12.43 10.56 -5.78
N ALA A 138 -13.15 11.69 -5.78
CA ALA A 138 -13.98 12.08 -4.64
C ALA A 138 -15.23 11.17 -4.48
N ARG A 139 -15.63 10.48 -5.55
CA ARG A 139 -16.86 9.69 -5.64
C ARG A 139 -16.63 8.42 -6.49
N PRO A 140 -15.76 7.50 -6.04
CA PRO A 140 -15.53 6.26 -6.77
C PRO A 140 -16.81 5.44 -6.84
N ARG A 141 -16.98 4.70 -7.93
CA ARG A 141 -18.17 3.85 -8.17
C ARG A 141 -17.77 2.37 -8.09
N TYR A 142 -18.74 1.49 -7.90
CA TYR A 142 -18.48 0.05 -7.91
C TYR A 142 -19.61 -0.77 -8.52
N CYS A 143 -19.32 -2.03 -8.86
CA CYS A 143 -20.33 -3.06 -9.04
C CYS A 143 -19.73 -4.45 -8.81
N PHE A 144 -20.61 -5.44 -8.62
CA PHE A 144 -20.28 -6.86 -8.72
C PHE A 144 -20.89 -7.45 -9.99
N VAL A 145 -20.31 -8.51 -10.55
CA VAL A 145 -20.90 -9.23 -11.69
C VAL A 145 -20.68 -10.74 -11.55
N PHE A 146 -21.69 -11.55 -11.86
CA PHE A 146 -21.58 -13.01 -12.00
C PHE A 146 -21.49 -13.45 -13.47
N PHE A 147 -20.74 -14.54 -13.71
CA PHE A 147 -20.56 -15.15 -15.04
C PHE A 147 -21.15 -16.54 -15.19
N LYS A 148 -21.59 -17.15 -14.09
CA LYS A 148 -22.21 -18.47 -14.10
C LYS A 148 -23.55 -18.35 -13.40
N THR A 149 -24.57 -19.00 -13.98
CA THR A 149 -25.79 -19.28 -13.27
C THR A 149 -25.42 -20.02 -11.98
N PRO A 150 -25.87 -19.55 -10.81
CA PRO A 150 -25.75 -20.33 -9.59
C PRO A 150 -26.39 -21.70 -9.84
N GLU A 151 -25.69 -22.80 -9.53
CA GLU A 151 -26.15 -24.17 -9.83
C GLU A 151 -27.51 -24.54 -9.19
N ASN A 152 -28.05 -23.67 -8.32
CA ASN A 152 -29.27 -23.88 -7.52
C ASN A 152 -30.36 -22.82 -7.72
N MET A 153 -30.25 -21.90 -8.69
CA MET A 153 -31.33 -20.95 -8.99
C MET A 153 -32.20 -21.45 -10.13
N ASP A 154 -33.52 -21.21 -10.06
CA ASP A 154 -34.44 -21.46 -11.18
C ASP A 154 -33.94 -20.74 -12.45
N ASP A 155 -34.04 -21.40 -13.60
CA ASP A 155 -33.42 -20.98 -14.86
C ASP A 155 -33.78 -19.53 -15.24
N ASP A 156 -34.99 -19.06 -14.95
CA ASP A 156 -35.47 -17.73 -15.35
C ASP A 156 -34.91 -16.58 -14.48
N GLU A 157 -34.78 -16.74 -13.16
CA GLU A 157 -34.22 -15.70 -12.27
C GLU A 157 -32.69 -15.67 -12.35
N SER A 158 -32.05 -16.82 -12.57
CA SER A 158 -30.60 -16.94 -12.67
C SER A 158 -30.03 -16.14 -13.86
N ILE A 159 -30.76 -16.05 -14.98
CA ILE A 159 -30.37 -15.29 -16.17
C ILE A 159 -30.33 -13.78 -15.89
N ALA A 160 -31.19 -13.26 -15.01
CA ALA A 160 -31.29 -11.83 -14.75
C ALA A 160 -30.03 -11.24 -14.06
N PHE A 161 -29.31 -12.05 -13.28
CA PHE A 161 -28.09 -11.65 -12.58
C PHE A 161 -26.82 -11.81 -13.41
N MET A 162 -26.85 -12.62 -14.48
CA MET A 162 -25.67 -12.87 -15.30
C MET A 162 -25.30 -11.63 -16.10
N TYR A 163 -24.02 -11.25 -16.03
CA TYR A 163 -23.49 -10.08 -16.74
C TYR A 163 -24.21 -8.76 -16.41
N THR A 164 -24.94 -8.70 -15.30
CA THR A 164 -25.62 -7.49 -14.81
C THR A 164 -24.76 -6.86 -13.70
N PRO A 165 -24.47 -5.55 -13.72
CA PRO A 165 -23.84 -4.88 -12.58
C PRO A 165 -24.76 -4.90 -11.36
N LEU A 166 -24.28 -5.52 -10.27
CA LEU A 166 -25.03 -5.71 -9.03
C LEU A 166 -24.57 -4.75 -7.93
N SER A 167 -25.55 -4.32 -7.13
CA SER A 167 -25.28 -3.68 -5.85
C SER A 167 -24.67 -4.66 -4.84
N ALA A 168 -24.18 -4.16 -3.71
CA ALA A 168 -23.68 -5.04 -2.65
C ALA A 168 -24.80 -5.93 -2.08
N SER A 169 -26.01 -5.38 -1.94
CA SER A 169 -27.18 -6.11 -1.45
C SER A 169 -27.58 -7.20 -2.43
N ASP A 170 -27.70 -6.89 -3.73
CA ASP A 170 -28.11 -7.86 -4.74
C ASP A 170 -27.07 -8.95 -4.95
N TYR A 171 -25.78 -8.59 -4.86
CA TYR A 171 -24.70 -9.56 -4.86
C TYR A 171 -24.80 -10.54 -3.69
N LEU A 172 -25.10 -10.09 -2.46
CA LEU A 172 -25.26 -10.99 -1.30
C LEU A 172 -26.53 -11.83 -1.37
N LYS A 173 -27.65 -11.29 -1.86
CA LYS A 173 -28.89 -12.08 -2.07
C LYS A 173 -28.63 -13.30 -2.95
N ALA A 174 -27.82 -13.16 -3.99
CA ALA A 174 -27.44 -14.27 -4.85
C ALA A 174 -26.62 -15.38 -4.14
N TYR A 175 -26.09 -15.11 -2.94
CA TYR A 175 -25.46 -16.10 -2.06
C TYR A 175 -26.41 -16.64 -0.98
N ASP A 176 -27.37 -15.86 -0.49
CA ASP A 176 -28.34 -16.32 0.52
C ASP A 176 -29.11 -17.55 0.02
N ASP A 177 -29.48 -17.58 -1.28
CA ASP A 177 -30.14 -18.71 -1.92
C ASP A 177 -29.28 -20.00 -1.95
N ARG A 178 -27.97 -19.90 -1.64
CA ARG A 178 -27.06 -21.04 -1.53
C ARG A 178 -26.90 -21.56 -0.09
N GLY A 179 -27.72 -21.09 0.85
CA GLY A 179 -27.68 -21.53 2.25
C GLY A 179 -26.52 -20.96 3.05
N TYR A 180 -25.96 -19.82 2.64
CA TYR A 180 -25.00 -19.09 3.46
C TYR A 180 -25.68 -18.53 4.73
N PRO A 181 -24.95 -18.37 5.84
CA PRO A 181 -25.52 -17.82 7.06
C PRO A 181 -26.12 -16.45 6.76
N GLY A 182 -27.42 -16.31 7.05
CA GLY A 182 -28.19 -15.13 6.66
C GLY A 182 -27.61 -13.82 7.17
N ILE A 183 -27.99 -12.73 6.49
CA ILE A 183 -27.58 -11.35 6.79
C ILE A 183 -27.82 -11.06 8.28
N ASN A 184 -26.73 -10.97 9.05
CA ASN A 184 -26.75 -10.53 10.43
C ASN A 184 -26.65 -9.00 10.53
N GLU A 185 -26.79 -8.45 11.74
CA GLU A 185 -26.74 -7.00 11.95
C GLU A 185 -25.43 -6.35 11.44
N GLN A 186 -24.29 -7.02 11.57
CA GLN A 186 -23.01 -6.51 11.06
C GLN A 186 -23.00 -6.45 9.53
N SER A 187 -23.58 -7.46 8.87
CA SER A 187 -23.71 -7.53 7.42
C SER A 187 -24.68 -6.45 6.91
N GLN A 188 -25.76 -6.20 7.64
CA GLN A 188 -26.71 -5.14 7.35
C GLN A 188 -26.06 -3.75 7.42
N ARG A 189 -25.31 -3.47 8.49
CA ARG A 189 -24.54 -2.21 8.61
C ARG A 189 -23.51 -2.04 7.49
N LEU A 190 -22.90 -3.16 7.05
CA LEU A 190 -21.98 -3.12 5.91
C LEU A 190 -22.72 -2.74 4.63
N LEU A 191 -23.88 -3.35 4.36
CA LEU A 191 -24.71 -3.03 3.20
C LEU A 191 -25.17 -1.58 3.18
N GLU A 192 -25.68 -1.07 4.30
CA GLU A 192 -26.07 0.34 4.46
C GLU A 192 -24.88 1.27 4.17
N SER A 193 -23.68 0.92 4.66
CA SER A 193 -22.48 1.71 4.39
C SER A 193 -22.08 1.70 2.91
N MET A 194 -22.48 0.70 2.13
CA MET A 194 -22.17 0.62 0.70
C MET A 194 -23.04 1.52 -0.16
N GLU A 195 -24.25 1.89 0.29
CA GLU A 195 -25.21 2.70 -0.45
C GLU A 195 -24.71 4.12 -0.76
N GLN A 196 -23.70 4.62 -0.04
CA GLN A 196 -23.10 5.93 -0.29
C GLN A 196 -22.28 6.00 -1.58
N TRP A 197 -21.83 4.85 -2.12
CA TRP A 197 -21.05 4.81 -3.36
C TRP A 197 -21.96 4.49 -4.57
N PRO A 198 -21.84 5.23 -5.68
CA PRO A 198 -22.68 4.98 -6.85
C PRO A 198 -22.37 3.62 -7.48
N LEU A 199 -23.38 3.03 -8.12
CA LEU A 199 -23.19 1.85 -8.93
C LEU A 199 -22.62 2.19 -10.31
N ILE A 200 -21.78 1.29 -10.83
CA ILE A 200 -21.33 1.31 -12.22
C ILE A 200 -22.49 0.83 -13.10
N ASP A 201 -22.81 1.61 -14.14
CA ASP A 201 -23.85 1.29 -15.11
C ASP A 201 -23.36 0.36 -16.24
N ILE A 202 -24.31 -0.26 -16.95
CA ILE A 202 -24.04 -1.15 -18.09
C ILE A 202 -23.28 -0.43 -19.22
N ALA A 203 -23.56 0.86 -19.45
CA ALA A 203 -22.89 1.64 -20.49
C ALA A 203 -21.38 1.77 -20.22
N THR A 204 -21.00 1.95 -18.95
CA THR A 204 -19.61 1.99 -18.49
C THR A 204 -18.94 0.64 -18.72
N LEU A 205 -19.59 -0.47 -18.36
CA LEU A 205 -19.05 -1.82 -18.60
C LEU A 205 -18.90 -2.12 -20.09
N THR A 206 -19.89 -1.73 -20.90
CA THR A 206 -19.87 -1.88 -22.37
C THR A 206 -18.72 -1.08 -23.02
N GLN A 207 -18.45 0.14 -22.53
CA GLN A 207 -17.31 0.93 -23.02
C GLN A 207 -15.95 0.33 -22.61
N THR A 208 -15.89 -0.27 -21.42
CA THR A 208 -14.67 -0.90 -20.89
C THR A 208 -14.34 -2.18 -21.65
N TRP A 209 -15.33 -3.06 -21.81
CA TRP A 209 -15.21 -4.35 -22.49
C TRP A 209 -16.33 -4.52 -23.52
N PRO A 210 -16.13 -4.00 -24.75
CA PRO A 210 -17.16 -3.96 -25.79
C PRO A 210 -17.54 -5.32 -26.38
N HIS A 211 -16.76 -6.36 -26.12
CA HIS A 211 -17.02 -7.72 -26.61
C HIS A 211 -17.93 -8.54 -25.69
N ALA A 212 -18.18 -8.04 -24.48
CA ALA A 212 -19.03 -8.72 -23.51
C ALA A 212 -20.52 -8.44 -23.79
N SER A 213 -21.35 -9.45 -23.60
CA SER A 213 -22.81 -9.32 -23.68
C SER A 213 -23.36 -8.98 -22.31
N TRP A 214 -23.27 -7.71 -21.91
CA TRP A 214 -23.75 -7.25 -20.60
C TRP A 214 -25.28 -7.42 -20.50
N GLY A 215 -25.70 -8.16 -19.48
CA GLY A 215 -27.09 -8.44 -19.17
C GLY A 215 -27.77 -7.21 -18.59
N GLY A 216 -28.99 -6.94 -19.04
CA GLY A 216 -29.79 -5.85 -18.50
C GLY A 216 -31.10 -5.69 -19.23
N VAL A 217 -32.20 -5.91 -18.51
CA VAL A 217 -33.44 -5.21 -18.77
C VAL A 217 -33.10 -3.72 -18.64
N SER A 218 -33.30 -2.92 -19.68
CA SER A 218 -33.09 -1.47 -19.66
C SER A 218 -33.73 -0.89 -18.39
N VAL A 219 -32.93 -0.60 -17.35
CA VAL A 219 -33.42 0.00 -16.10
C VAL A 219 -33.63 1.50 -16.37
N GLU A 220 -34.54 1.80 -17.28
CA GLU A 220 -35.01 3.16 -17.55
C GLU A 220 -35.73 3.76 -16.33
N SER A 221 -36.08 2.94 -15.33
CA SER A 221 -36.92 3.32 -14.20
C SER A 221 -36.19 3.80 -12.93
N HIS A 222 -34.88 3.55 -12.77
CA HIS A 222 -34.11 4.05 -11.60
C HIS A 222 -33.01 5.05 -11.96
N SER A 223 -32.66 5.19 -13.25
CA SER A 223 -31.65 6.16 -13.69
C SER A 223 -32.17 7.59 -13.79
N ARG A 224 -33.49 7.82 -13.76
CA ARG A 224 -34.08 9.17 -13.84
C ARG A 224 -33.71 10.12 -12.69
N ALA A 225 -33.10 9.63 -11.61
CA ALA A 225 -32.58 10.47 -10.53
C ALA A 225 -31.04 10.70 -10.60
N HIS A 226 -30.31 10.03 -11.49
CA HIS A 226 -28.84 10.10 -11.53
C HIS A 226 -28.23 10.33 -12.92
N THR A 227 -28.97 10.17 -14.02
CA THR A 227 -28.45 10.52 -15.36
C THR A 227 -28.39 12.04 -15.58
N GLU A 228 -29.07 12.85 -14.78
CA GLU A 228 -28.90 14.32 -14.85
C GLU A 228 -27.56 14.77 -14.24
N ALA A 229 -26.96 14.03 -13.29
CA ALA A 229 -25.69 14.44 -12.66
C ALA A 229 -24.41 14.21 -13.50
N SER A 230 -24.51 13.69 -14.72
CA SER A 230 -23.35 13.52 -15.63
C SER A 230 -23.40 14.39 -16.89
N GLN A 231 -24.47 15.15 -17.06
CA GLN A 231 -24.58 16.29 -17.99
C GLN A 231 -25.28 17.50 -17.38
N GLU A 232 -25.45 17.57 -16.06
CA GLU A 232 -25.55 18.81 -15.34
C GLU A 232 -24.23 19.55 -15.50
N SER A 233 -24.15 20.35 -16.57
CA SER A 233 -23.78 21.73 -16.32
C SER A 233 -24.60 22.15 -15.10
N PHE A 234 -23.94 22.35 -13.96
CA PHE A 234 -24.46 23.24 -12.94
C PHE A 234 -24.70 24.58 -13.63
N GLN A 235 -25.85 24.72 -14.28
CA GLN A 235 -26.56 25.98 -14.32
C GLN A 235 -27.26 26.07 -12.96
N ASP A 236 -26.46 26.12 -11.89
CA ASP A 236 -26.74 27.13 -10.87
C ASP A 236 -27.10 28.39 -11.66
N PRO A 237 -28.15 29.15 -11.29
CA PRO A 237 -28.41 30.42 -11.95
C PRO A 237 -27.07 31.13 -11.97
N ILE A 238 -26.46 31.24 -13.16
CA ILE A 238 -25.10 31.74 -13.34
C ILE A 238 -25.22 33.11 -12.74
N ALA A 239 -24.80 33.22 -11.48
CA ALA A 239 -24.83 34.46 -10.77
C ALA A 239 -24.02 35.33 -11.70
N VAL A 240 -24.57 36.46 -12.13
CA VAL A 240 -24.01 37.29 -13.20
C VAL A 240 -22.51 37.61 -12.96
N THR A 241 -22.01 37.38 -11.75
CA THR A 241 -20.61 37.32 -11.31
C THR A 241 -19.71 36.26 -11.98
N ASP A 242 -20.21 35.10 -12.38
CA ASP A 242 -19.38 33.96 -12.82
C ASP A 242 -18.86 34.11 -14.24
N SER A 243 -19.74 34.45 -15.18
CA SER A 243 -19.33 34.78 -16.55
C SER A 243 -18.44 36.02 -16.59
N ASN A 244 -18.65 36.98 -15.68
CA ASN A 244 -17.83 38.17 -15.59
C ASN A 244 -16.40 37.84 -15.12
N LEU A 245 -16.22 36.92 -14.16
CA LEU A 245 -14.88 36.58 -13.69
C LEU A 245 -14.10 35.77 -14.72
N GLU A 246 -14.76 34.91 -15.50
CA GLU A 246 -14.10 34.19 -16.59
C GLU A 246 -13.60 35.15 -17.69
N ASN A 247 -14.40 36.18 -17.98
CA ASN A 247 -13.98 37.26 -18.88
C ASN A 247 -12.78 38.03 -18.29
N VAL A 248 -12.79 38.34 -16.99
CA VAL A 248 -11.67 39.00 -16.31
C VAL A 248 -10.40 38.14 -16.37
N VAL A 249 -10.48 36.84 -16.08
CA VAL A 249 -9.34 35.92 -16.18
C VAL A 249 -8.82 35.86 -17.61
N SER A 250 -9.70 35.81 -18.61
CA SER A 250 -9.32 35.82 -20.02
C SER A 250 -8.61 37.11 -20.41
N VAL A 251 -9.14 38.28 -20.01
CA VAL A 251 -8.51 39.58 -20.25
C VAL A 251 -7.14 39.65 -19.56
N VAL A 252 -7.03 39.21 -18.31
CA VAL A 252 -5.76 39.21 -17.56
C VAL A 252 -4.69 38.35 -18.25
N LEU A 253 -5.06 37.21 -18.82
CA LEU A 253 -4.15 36.34 -19.57
C LEU A 253 -3.65 36.97 -20.87
N ASP A 254 -4.44 37.86 -21.47
CA ASP A 254 -4.12 38.53 -22.74
C ASP A 254 -3.34 39.85 -22.55
N VAL A 255 -3.22 40.37 -21.31
CA VAL A 255 -2.52 41.64 -21.04
C VAL A 255 -1.01 41.40 -20.93
N PRO A 256 -0.19 41.96 -21.84
CA PRO A 256 1.26 41.87 -21.72
C PRO A 256 1.78 42.78 -20.59
N ASN A 257 2.78 42.31 -19.85
CA ASN A 257 3.51 43.08 -18.82
C ASN A 257 2.64 43.60 -17.67
N LEU A 258 1.69 42.79 -17.20
CA LEU A 258 0.85 43.13 -16.06
C LEU A 258 1.71 43.43 -14.81
N THR A 259 1.43 44.56 -14.15
CA THR A 259 2.20 45.00 -12.98
C THR A 259 1.78 44.23 -11.73
N HIS A 260 2.67 44.18 -10.72
CA HIS A 260 2.38 43.51 -9.45
C HIS A 260 1.18 44.14 -8.70
N ASP A 261 1.00 45.46 -8.81
CA ASP A 261 -0.11 46.19 -8.18
C ASP A 261 -1.46 45.87 -8.84
N GLU A 262 -1.49 45.76 -10.17
CA GLU A 262 -2.66 45.30 -10.92
C GLU A 262 -3.02 43.86 -10.55
N MET A 263 -2.02 42.96 -10.46
CA MET A 263 -2.24 41.59 -10.04
C MET A 263 -2.75 41.48 -8.61
N THR A 264 -2.23 42.30 -7.71
CA THR A 264 -2.71 42.39 -6.33
C THR A 264 -4.19 42.80 -6.30
N THR A 265 -4.60 43.72 -7.17
CA THR A 265 -5.99 44.16 -7.30
C THR A 265 -6.90 43.04 -7.80
N PHE A 266 -6.52 42.33 -8.87
CA PHE A 266 -7.31 41.20 -9.38
C PHE A 266 -7.41 40.06 -8.37
N SER A 267 -6.35 39.81 -7.61
CA SER A 267 -6.29 38.76 -6.60
C SER A 267 -7.26 38.94 -5.43
N GLN A 268 -7.76 40.16 -5.22
CA GLN A 268 -8.76 40.46 -4.20
C GLN A 268 -10.17 40.08 -4.64
N LEU A 269 -10.39 39.81 -5.94
CA LEU A 269 -11.70 39.39 -6.45
C LEU A 269 -12.02 37.96 -5.95
N PRO A 270 -13.19 37.73 -5.32
CA PRO A 270 -13.59 36.43 -4.83
C PRO A 270 -13.57 35.35 -5.93
N GLY A 271 -12.88 34.24 -5.70
CA GLY A 271 -12.78 33.12 -6.64
C GLY A 271 -11.81 33.32 -7.82
N PHE A 272 -11.18 34.49 -7.96
CA PHE A 272 -10.31 34.79 -9.10
C PHE A 272 -9.14 33.80 -9.22
N ARG A 273 -8.44 33.53 -8.11
CA ARG A 273 -7.28 32.63 -8.08
C ARG A 273 -7.65 31.20 -8.52
N GLN A 274 -8.79 30.69 -8.08
CA GLN A 274 -9.27 29.35 -8.45
C GLN A 274 -9.57 29.26 -9.96
N ARG A 275 -10.24 30.28 -10.52
CA ARG A 275 -10.53 30.33 -11.96
C ARG A 275 -9.26 30.51 -12.79
N LEU A 276 -8.38 31.41 -12.37
CA LEU A 276 -7.07 31.61 -12.99
C LEU A 276 -6.26 30.30 -13.00
N LYS A 277 -6.18 29.60 -11.86
CA LYS A 277 -5.53 28.27 -11.76
C LYS A 277 -6.13 27.27 -12.74
N ALA A 278 -7.46 27.12 -12.78
CA ALA A 278 -8.13 26.21 -13.70
C ALA A 278 -7.83 26.55 -15.18
N ARG A 279 -7.84 27.85 -15.54
CA ARG A 279 -7.55 28.31 -16.89
C ARG A 279 -6.09 28.09 -17.27
N LEU A 280 -5.14 28.38 -16.37
CA LEU A 280 -3.71 28.12 -16.55
C LEU A 280 -3.43 26.62 -16.73
N CYS A 281 -4.05 25.75 -15.94
CA CYS A 281 -3.92 24.30 -16.10
C CYS A 281 -4.39 23.84 -17.48
N LYS A 282 -5.52 24.36 -17.97
CA LYS A 282 -6.02 24.06 -19.32
C LYS A 282 -5.06 24.55 -20.41
N MET A 283 -4.51 25.76 -20.27
CA MET A 283 -3.52 26.29 -21.23
C MET A 283 -2.19 25.53 -21.21
N ALA A 284 -1.82 24.95 -20.07
CA ALA A 284 -0.62 24.12 -19.95
C ALA A 284 -0.74 22.83 -20.77
N GLU A 285 -1.94 22.23 -20.82
CA GLU A 285 -2.23 21.06 -21.69
C GLU A 285 -2.03 21.41 -23.17
N ASP A 286 -2.35 22.65 -23.57
CA ASP A 286 -2.18 23.16 -24.93
C ASP A 286 -0.73 23.62 -25.24
N GLN A 287 0.20 23.55 -24.28
CA GLN A 287 1.61 23.98 -24.37
C GLN A 287 1.84 25.47 -24.71
N ILE A 288 0.89 26.34 -24.36
CA ILE A 288 0.91 27.77 -24.78
C ILE A 288 1.75 28.66 -23.85
N LEU A 289 2.09 28.21 -22.64
CA LEU A 289 2.52 29.10 -21.55
C LEU A 289 3.98 29.60 -21.58
N HIS A 290 4.85 29.12 -22.47
CA HIS A 290 6.31 29.33 -22.38
C HIS A 290 6.84 30.68 -22.84
N THR A 291 5.99 31.62 -23.25
CA THR A 291 6.43 32.77 -24.05
C THR A 291 6.49 34.09 -23.30
N SER A 292 5.92 34.22 -22.09
CA SER A 292 5.78 35.52 -21.40
C SER A 292 6.16 35.48 -19.92
N PRO A 293 6.99 36.42 -19.42
CA PRO A 293 7.22 36.63 -17.98
C PRO A 293 5.94 36.87 -17.18
N THR A 294 4.91 37.46 -17.81
CA THR A 294 3.61 37.68 -17.19
C THR A 294 2.95 36.37 -16.73
N ASN A 295 3.13 35.29 -17.49
CA ASN A 295 2.57 33.98 -17.12
C ASN A 295 3.16 33.45 -15.81
N CYS A 296 4.45 33.68 -15.56
CA CYS A 296 5.09 33.30 -14.29
C CYS A 296 4.45 34.03 -13.10
N GLU A 297 4.20 35.34 -13.22
CA GLU A 297 3.52 36.13 -12.18
C GLU A 297 2.06 35.67 -11.98
N LEU A 298 1.34 35.32 -13.05
CA LEU A 298 -0.01 34.76 -12.98
C LEU A 298 -0.04 33.42 -12.25
N ILE A 299 0.92 32.53 -12.54
CA ILE A 299 1.07 31.24 -11.87
C ILE A 299 1.40 31.43 -10.39
N CYS A 300 2.35 32.31 -10.06
CA CYS A 300 2.68 32.63 -8.68
C CYS A 300 1.45 33.12 -7.93
N THR A 301 0.68 34.01 -8.55
CA THR A 301 -0.53 34.58 -7.95
C THR A 301 -1.63 33.53 -7.73
N ALA A 302 -1.82 32.64 -8.69
CA ALA A 302 -2.78 31.55 -8.59
C ALA A 302 -2.45 30.56 -7.46
N LEU A 303 -1.17 30.42 -7.12
CA LEU A 303 -0.65 29.41 -6.16
C LEU A 303 -0.24 29.99 -4.80
N GLU A 304 -0.19 31.31 -4.64
CA GLU A 304 0.38 31.99 -3.45
C GLU A 304 -0.23 31.57 -2.11
N GLN A 305 -1.52 31.19 -2.10
CA GLN A 305 -2.23 30.81 -0.87
C GLN A 305 -2.28 29.29 -0.64
N ASP A 306 -1.80 28.50 -1.59
CA ASP A 306 -1.87 27.05 -1.53
C ASP A 306 -0.76 26.51 -0.61
N ASP A 307 -1.15 25.59 0.28
CA ASP A 307 -0.22 24.76 1.05
C ASP A 307 0.37 23.63 0.19
N TYR A 308 -0.43 23.15 -0.77
CA TYR A 308 -0.07 22.20 -1.79
C TYR A 308 0.08 22.88 -3.16
N VAL A 309 1.33 23.04 -3.59
CA VAL A 309 1.67 23.66 -4.86
C VAL A 309 1.80 22.58 -5.94
N ASP A 310 0.90 22.61 -6.92
CA ASP A 310 0.86 21.64 -8.02
C ASP A 310 1.40 22.25 -9.32
N LEU A 311 2.57 21.77 -9.74
CA LEU A 311 3.22 22.17 -10.98
C LEU A 311 3.14 21.08 -12.07
N SER A 312 2.54 19.92 -11.78
CA SER A 312 2.45 18.80 -12.73
C SER A 312 1.74 19.09 -14.07
N PRO A 313 0.78 20.05 -14.17
CA PRO A 313 0.23 20.42 -15.47
C PRO A 313 1.26 21.06 -16.40
N PHE A 314 2.34 21.65 -15.87
CA PHE A 314 3.28 22.48 -16.61
C PHE A 314 4.57 21.74 -17.00
N ARG A 315 4.42 20.68 -17.79
CA ARG A 315 5.49 19.71 -18.16
C ARG A 315 6.79 20.35 -18.66
N SER A 316 6.63 21.46 -19.37
CA SER A 316 7.65 22.22 -20.09
C SER A 316 8.39 23.26 -19.25
N PHE A 317 8.11 23.37 -17.94
CA PHE A 317 8.75 24.38 -17.09
C PHE A 317 10.27 24.22 -17.06
N SER A 318 10.97 25.32 -17.32
CA SER A 318 12.42 25.39 -17.15
C SER A 318 12.79 25.46 -15.67
N SER A 319 14.03 25.09 -15.37
CA SER A 319 14.66 25.27 -14.06
C SER A 319 14.54 26.70 -13.53
N GLU A 320 14.68 27.69 -14.41
CA GLU A 320 14.58 29.11 -14.06
C GLU A 320 13.18 29.46 -13.53
N TRP A 321 12.12 28.98 -14.20
CA TRP A 321 10.74 29.23 -13.77
C TRP A 321 10.43 28.56 -12.44
N LEU A 322 10.88 27.31 -12.25
CA LEU A 322 10.72 26.62 -10.97
C LEU A 322 11.34 27.47 -9.84
N CYS A 323 12.60 27.88 -10.00
CA CYS A 323 13.28 28.70 -8.99
C CYS A 323 12.55 30.03 -8.74
N GLN A 324 12.11 30.74 -9.79
CA GLN A 324 11.37 32.00 -9.64
C GLN A 324 10.06 31.81 -8.88
N ILE A 325 9.26 30.81 -9.26
CA ILE A 325 7.99 30.48 -8.59
C ILE A 325 8.24 30.15 -7.12
N ILE A 326 9.19 29.25 -6.84
CA ILE A 326 9.48 28.81 -5.47
C ILE A 326 10.01 29.96 -4.60
N SER A 327 10.90 30.80 -5.13
CA SER A 327 11.39 31.99 -4.43
C SER A 327 10.27 32.99 -4.15
N ARG A 328 9.34 33.23 -5.09
CA ARG A 328 8.18 34.09 -4.86
C ARG A 328 7.24 33.55 -3.80
N LEU A 329 6.98 32.25 -3.84
CA LEU A 329 6.13 31.59 -2.84
C LEU A 329 6.80 31.51 -1.45
N GLN A 330 8.08 31.89 -1.30
CA GLN A 330 8.81 31.82 -0.03
C GLN A 330 8.26 32.78 1.01
N SER A 331 7.88 33.99 0.60
CA SER A 331 7.38 35.04 1.51
C SER A 331 6.06 34.66 2.20
N GLY A 332 5.23 33.82 1.56
CA GLY A 332 3.94 33.41 2.09
C GLY A 332 3.98 32.31 3.16
N GLY A 333 5.10 31.57 3.28
CA GLY A 333 5.33 30.58 4.34
C GLY A 333 4.43 29.33 4.39
N LYS A 334 3.41 29.23 3.54
CA LYS A 334 2.36 28.18 3.61
C LYS A 334 2.69 26.88 2.88
N MET A 335 3.58 26.92 1.89
CA MET A 335 3.86 25.75 1.05
C MET A 335 4.50 24.61 1.86
N THR A 336 3.75 23.55 2.10
CA THR A 336 4.17 22.33 2.82
C THR A 336 4.29 21.13 1.90
N ALA A 337 3.72 21.19 0.71
CA ALA A 337 3.79 20.13 -0.28
C ALA A 337 4.02 20.68 -1.69
N LEU A 338 4.84 19.98 -2.46
CA LEU A 338 5.17 20.33 -3.84
C LEU A 338 4.97 19.12 -4.75
N ASN A 339 4.21 19.30 -5.82
CA ASN A 339 4.07 18.32 -6.88
C ASN A 339 4.72 18.81 -8.17
N VAL A 340 5.75 18.09 -8.61
CA VAL A 340 6.50 18.32 -9.85
C VAL A 340 6.38 17.13 -10.79
N ALA A 341 5.40 16.25 -10.55
CA ALA A 341 5.20 15.05 -11.36
C ALA A 341 5.15 15.40 -12.85
N ASN A 342 5.78 14.55 -13.67
CA ASN A 342 5.78 14.66 -15.13
C ASN A 342 6.36 15.99 -15.68
N CYS A 343 7.13 16.74 -14.87
CA CYS A 343 7.93 17.89 -15.32
C CYS A 343 9.29 17.42 -15.84
N THR A 344 9.39 17.12 -17.13
CA THR A 344 10.55 16.43 -17.73
C THR A 344 11.83 17.26 -17.79
N HIS A 345 11.74 18.59 -17.64
CA HIS A 345 12.90 19.49 -17.68
C HIS A 345 13.46 19.84 -16.30
N ILE A 346 12.74 19.48 -15.22
CA ILE A 346 13.26 19.66 -13.86
C ILE A 346 14.37 18.64 -13.61
N THR A 347 15.48 19.12 -13.07
CA THR A 347 16.66 18.32 -12.74
C THR A 347 16.79 18.10 -11.22
N ALA A 348 17.69 17.19 -10.83
CA ALA A 348 18.02 16.98 -9.42
C ALA A 348 18.59 18.23 -8.73
N ALA A 349 19.37 19.04 -9.46
CA ALA A 349 19.92 20.29 -8.94
C ALA A 349 18.81 21.29 -8.61
N ASP A 350 17.80 21.37 -9.47
CA ASP A 350 16.65 22.25 -9.26
C ASP A 350 15.86 21.84 -8.02
N LEU A 351 15.57 20.54 -7.86
CA LEU A 351 14.91 20.03 -6.65
C LEU A 351 15.73 20.31 -5.39
N LYS A 352 17.06 20.17 -5.46
CA LYS A 352 17.93 20.54 -4.34
C LYS A 352 17.77 22.02 -3.99
N THR A 353 17.80 22.90 -4.98
CA THR A 353 17.59 24.34 -4.76
C THR A 353 16.24 24.62 -4.12
N VAL A 354 15.17 23.96 -4.55
CA VAL A 354 13.85 24.10 -3.95
C VAL A 354 13.83 23.66 -2.48
N ILE A 355 14.42 22.50 -2.18
CA ILE A 355 14.54 21.97 -0.82
C ILE A 355 15.32 22.93 0.08
N ASP A 356 16.43 23.48 -0.42
CA ASP A 356 17.28 24.43 0.32
C ASP A 356 16.55 25.76 0.59
N ILE A 357 15.73 26.24 -0.35
CA ILE A 357 14.94 27.47 -0.20
C ILE A 357 13.77 27.28 0.77
N LYS A 358 13.16 26.08 0.81
CA LYS A 358 11.89 25.81 1.49
C LYS A 358 12.04 24.79 2.61
N SER A 359 12.53 25.25 3.76
CA SER A 359 12.68 24.44 4.98
C SER A 359 11.37 23.89 5.56
N ASN A 360 10.21 24.41 5.14
CA ASN A 360 8.89 23.95 5.60
C ASN A 360 8.25 22.90 4.68
N LEU A 361 8.97 22.43 3.66
CA LEU A 361 8.48 21.39 2.76
C LEU A 361 8.46 20.04 3.49
N HIS A 362 7.31 19.38 3.51
CA HIS A 362 7.09 18.09 4.14
C HIS A 362 6.80 16.98 3.13
N THR A 363 6.25 17.33 1.97
CA THR A 363 5.88 16.36 0.92
C THR A 363 6.43 16.78 -0.44
N ILE A 364 7.05 15.83 -1.15
CA ILE A 364 7.40 15.97 -2.57
C ILE A 364 6.69 14.87 -3.37
N CYS A 365 6.01 15.26 -4.44
CA CYS A 365 5.50 14.35 -5.45
C CYS A 365 6.29 14.51 -6.75
N ALA A 366 7.03 13.46 -7.11
CA ALA A 366 7.90 13.36 -8.28
C ALA A 366 7.56 12.09 -9.10
N LEU A 367 6.26 11.86 -9.32
CA LEU A 367 5.78 10.75 -10.15
C LEU A 367 6.05 11.02 -11.64
N GLU A 368 6.29 9.97 -12.42
CA GLU A 368 6.58 10.04 -13.85
C GLU A 368 7.76 10.98 -14.19
N MET A 369 8.80 10.99 -13.36
CA MET A 369 10.04 11.75 -13.58
C MET A 369 11.24 10.81 -13.80
N PRO A 370 11.29 10.02 -14.90
CA PRO A 370 12.35 9.04 -15.11
C PRO A 370 13.75 9.66 -15.23
N GLN A 371 13.85 10.97 -15.47
CA GLN A 371 15.13 11.69 -15.54
C GLN A 371 15.77 11.96 -14.16
N ILE A 372 15.02 11.81 -13.06
CA ILE A 372 15.55 11.93 -11.70
C ILE A 372 15.32 10.60 -10.97
N PRO A 373 16.31 9.70 -10.94
CA PRO A 373 16.16 8.41 -10.27
C PRO A 373 15.80 8.56 -8.79
N LEU A 374 15.10 7.58 -8.24
CA LEU A 374 14.69 7.57 -6.82
C LEU A 374 15.87 7.80 -5.87
N GLU A 375 16.99 7.11 -6.10
CA GLU A 375 18.19 7.22 -5.27
C GLU A 375 18.71 8.67 -5.23
N THR A 376 18.61 9.38 -6.34
CA THR A 376 19.02 10.79 -6.40
C THR A 376 18.12 11.63 -5.52
N ILE A 377 16.79 11.47 -5.60
CA ILE A 377 15.85 12.20 -4.74
C ILE A 377 16.15 11.89 -3.27
N LEU A 378 16.26 10.63 -2.89
CA LEU A 378 16.53 10.24 -1.51
C LEU A 378 17.87 10.78 -1.00
N SER A 379 18.90 10.86 -1.85
CA SER A 379 20.18 11.45 -1.50
C SER A 379 20.07 12.94 -1.14
N LEU A 380 19.19 13.69 -1.83
CA LEU A 380 18.89 15.09 -1.51
C LEU A 380 18.18 15.23 -0.16
N LEU A 381 17.45 14.19 0.27
CA LEU A 381 16.70 14.20 1.53
C LEU A 381 17.52 13.83 2.76
N LYS A 382 18.76 13.35 2.59
CA LYS A 382 19.64 12.97 3.71
C LYS A 382 20.11 14.13 4.58
N SER A 383 19.91 15.38 4.16
CA SER A 383 20.31 16.55 4.94
C SER A 383 19.58 16.57 6.30
N PRO A 384 20.29 16.70 7.45
CA PRO A 384 19.65 16.77 8.77
C PRO A 384 18.66 17.93 8.95
N SER A 385 18.78 18.95 8.11
CA SER A 385 17.88 20.12 8.11
C SER A 385 16.56 19.88 7.36
N ASN A 386 16.45 18.77 6.64
CA ASN A 386 15.30 18.45 5.81
C ASN A 386 14.14 17.90 6.65
N LYS A 387 12.93 18.45 6.43
CA LYS A 387 11.68 18.05 7.10
C LYS A 387 10.74 17.23 6.21
N ILE A 388 11.18 16.88 5.00
CA ILE A 388 10.39 16.08 4.07
C ILE A 388 10.20 14.70 4.66
N GLY A 389 8.97 14.43 5.09
CA GLY A 389 8.56 13.12 5.60
C GLY A 389 7.93 12.23 4.57
N ARG A 390 7.52 12.79 3.42
CA ARG A 390 6.79 12.05 2.40
C ARG A 390 7.30 12.31 1.00
N VAL A 391 7.55 11.22 0.28
CA VAL A 391 8.00 11.24 -1.11
C VAL A 391 7.11 10.32 -1.92
N TYR A 392 6.57 10.83 -3.02
CA TYR A 392 5.97 10.00 -4.06
C TYR A 392 6.89 9.96 -5.27
N HIS A 393 7.28 8.77 -5.67
CA HIS A 393 8.12 8.54 -6.83
C HIS A 393 7.73 7.23 -7.49
N THR A 394 7.70 7.16 -8.84
CA THR A 394 7.18 5.99 -9.56
C THR A 394 7.91 4.71 -9.14
N GLU A 395 9.25 4.76 -9.03
CA GLU A 395 10.05 3.59 -8.62
C GLU A 395 9.72 3.05 -7.22
N LEU A 396 9.25 3.88 -6.27
CA LEU A 396 8.92 3.41 -4.92
C LEU A 396 7.77 2.40 -4.96
N PHE A 397 6.80 2.62 -5.83
CA PHE A 397 5.63 1.76 -5.96
C PHE A 397 5.87 0.66 -7.01
N GLN A 398 6.63 0.95 -8.06
CA GLN A 398 6.84 0.05 -9.18
C GLN A 398 7.71 -1.16 -8.82
N LYS A 399 8.75 -0.98 -7.99
CA LYS A 399 9.71 -2.05 -7.66
C LYS A 399 9.04 -3.30 -7.06
N ALA A 400 7.93 -3.15 -6.33
CA ALA A 400 7.20 -4.28 -5.78
C ALA A 400 6.49 -5.14 -6.85
N PHE A 401 6.26 -4.61 -8.04
CA PHE A 401 5.58 -5.34 -9.12
C PHE A 401 6.53 -5.78 -10.23
N GLN A 402 7.79 -5.35 -10.20
CA GLN A 402 8.80 -5.79 -11.16
C GLN A 402 9.14 -7.27 -10.94
N VAL A 403 9.36 -8.00 -12.04
CA VAL A 403 9.85 -9.38 -11.95
C VAL A 403 11.28 -9.36 -11.45
N PHE A 404 11.47 -9.98 -10.30
CA PHE A 404 12.81 -10.29 -9.84
C PHE A 404 13.37 -11.47 -10.65
N PRO A 405 14.70 -11.52 -10.83
CA PRO A 405 15.34 -12.56 -11.62
C PRO A 405 14.89 -13.96 -11.18
N LYS A 406 14.77 -14.87 -12.15
CA LYS A 406 14.31 -16.24 -11.92
C LYS A 406 15.23 -17.02 -10.96
N ASP A 407 16.48 -16.60 -10.80
CA ASP A 407 17.43 -17.22 -9.88
C ASP A 407 17.26 -16.65 -8.45
N ARG A 408 16.96 -17.54 -7.49
CA ARG A 408 16.91 -17.20 -6.05
C ARG A 408 18.18 -16.50 -5.59
N LYS A 409 19.34 -16.81 -6.20
CA LYS A 409 20.63 -16.21 -5.84
C LYS A 409 20.68 -14.71 -6.14
N ASP A 410 20.05 -14.27 -7.22
CA ASP A 410 20.06 -12.86 -7.61
C ASP A 410 19.17 -12.01 -6.68
N LEU A 411 18.16 -12.61 -6.05
CA LEU A 411 17.36 -11.96 -5.01
C LEU A 411 18.13 -11.78 -3.71
N ILE A 412 18.95 -12.77 -3.35
CA ILE A 412 19.82 -12.71 -2.17
C ILE A 412 20.91 -11.65 -2.38
N GLN A 413 21.42 -11.55 -3.61
CA GLN A 413 22.44 -10.57 -3.99
C GLN A 413 21.87 -9.23 -4.43
N ALA A 414 20.53 -9.06 -4.44
CA ALA A 414 19.91 -7.79 -4.80
C ALA A 414 20.56 -6.70 -3.95
N PRO A 415 21.16 -5.68 -4.57
CA PRO A 415 22.05 -4.76 -3.88
C PRO A 415 21.29 -4.21 -2.68
N GLN A 416 21.78 -4.52 -1.47
CA GLN A 416 21.36 -3.82 -0.28
C GLN A 416 21.67 -2.37 -0.59
N SER A 417 20.65 -1.59 -0.91
CA SER A 417 20.83 -0.19 -1.23
C SER A 417 21.22 0.49 0.08
N GLU A 418 22.52 0.52 0.37
CA GLU A 418 23.09 1.04 1.61
C GLU A 418 22.78 2.53 1.83
N ASN A 419 22.08 3.15 0.87
CA ASN A 419 21.91 4.57 0.72
C ASN A 419 20.47 5.08 0.79
N ILE A 420 19.45 4.25 1.02
CA ILE A 420 18.03 4.70 0.91
C ILE A 420 17.46 5.27 2.21
N THR A 421 18.11 5.07 3.36
CA THR A 421 17.50 5.47 4.63
C THR A 421 17.45 6.99 4.75
N MET A 422 16.23 7.55 4.78
CA MET A 422 15.93 8.73 5.59
C MET A 422 16.26 8.40 7.06
N ALA A 423 16.11 9.31 8.02
CA ALA A 423 16.45 9.08 9.43
C ALA A 423 15.55 8.02 10.14
N ASN A 424 15.27 6.88 9.51
CA ASN A 424 14.61 5.73 10.08
C ASN A 424 15.55 5.03 11.05
N PRO A 425 15.21 4.95 12.33
CA PRO A 425 15.98 4.17 13.28
C PRO A 425 15.84 2.66 13.05
N ILE A 426 14.78 2.19 12.38
CA ILE A 426 14.47 0.76 12.25
C ILE A 426 14.90 0.22 10.88
N ASP A 427 15.87 -0.69 10.86
CA ASP A 427 16.37 -1.32 9.63
C ASP A 427 15.62 -2.60 9.26
N GLN A 428 15.19 -3.37 10.27
CA GLN A 428 14.53 -4.66 10.02
C GLN A 428 13.63 -5.12 11.17
N LEU A 429 12.69 -5.99 10.82
CA LEU A 429 11.84 -6.75 11.73
C LEU A 429 12.19 -8.24 11.62
N ILE A 430 12.57 -8.84 12.74
CA ILE A 430 12.85 -10.26 12.91
C ILE A 430 11.62 -10.87 13.58
N LEU A 431 10.90 -11.73 12.87
CA LEU A 431 9.73 -12.43 13.35
C LEU A 431 10.08 -13.88 13.63
N ALA A 432 10.03 -14.29 14.89
CA ALA A 432 10.11 -15.68 15.29
C ALA A 432 8.70 -16.18 15.65
N LYS A 433 8.24 -17.24 14.99
CA LYS A 433 6.99 -17.93 15.36
C LYS A 433 7.34 -19.26 16.00
N VAL A 434 6.87 -19.47 17.23
CA VAL A 434 7.08 -20.68 18.03
C VAL A 434 5.73 -21.35 18.28
N LEU A 435 5.61 -22.61 17.84
CA LEU A 435 4.41 -23.42 18.08
C LEU A 435 4.66 -24.41 19.21
N HIS A 436 3.87 -24.31 20.28
CA HIS A 436 3.89 -25.24 21.40
C HIS A 436 2.72 -26.22 21.27
N TYR A 437 3.01 -27.48 20.93
CA TYR A 437 2.01 -28.54 20.95
C TYR A 437 1.94 -29.14 22.35
N ASN A 438 0.77 -29.07 22.98
CA ASN A 438 0.53 -29.81 24.21
C ASN A 438 0.28 -31.29 23.84
N SER A 439 1.35 -32.05 23.64
CA SER A 439 1.24 -33.42 23.15
C SER A 439 0.68 -34.40 24.19
N GLN A 440 0.74 -34.10 25.49
CA GLN A 440 0.23 -34.99 26.54
C GLN A 440 -0.07 -34.22 27.83
N GLY A 441 -1.36 -34.00 28.12
CA GLY A 441 -1.88 -33.79 29.49
C GLY A 441 -1.02 -32.95 30.44
N ALA A 442 -0.45 -31.83 29.97
CA ALA A 442 0.32 -30.95 30.84
C ALA A 442 -0.59 -30.46 31.98
N PRO A 443 -0.08 -30.39 33.23
CA PRO A 443 -0.88 -30.05 34.39
C PRO A 443 -1.59 -28.72 34.15
N GLU A 444 -2.88 -28.66 34.52
CA GLU A 444 -3.70 -27.46 34.46
C GLU A 444 -2.90 -26.26 34.95
N ASN A 445 -2.54 -25.39 34.01
CA ASN A 445 -1.77 -24.21 34.32
C ASN A 445 -2.67 -23.31 35.15
N ARG A 446 -2.37 -23.18 36.45
CA ARG A 446 -3.09 -22.29 37.35
C ARG A 446 -2.95 -20.87 36.81
N ALA A 447 -4.08 -20.23 36.58
CA ALA A 447 -4.19 -18.92 35.98
C ALA A 447 -3.19 -17.91 36.60
N GLY A 448 -2.25 -17.41 35.79
CA GLY A 448 -1.49 -16.18 36.09
C GLY A 448 0.00 -16.30 36.37
N GLU A 449 0.60 -17.50 36.38
CA GLU A 449 2.05 -17.63 36.55
C GLU A 449 2.77 -17.70 35.18
N TYR A 450 3.77 -16.83 35.02
CA TYR A 450 4.60 -16.67 33.83
C TYR A 450 5.24 -18.00 33.39
N PHE A 451 5.33 -18.23 32.07
CA PHE A 451 6.02 -19.38 31.49
C PHE A 451 7.52 -19.32 31.87
N ASP A 452 7.99 -20.20 32.76
CA ASP A 452 9.38 -20.20 33.24
C ASP A 452 10.31 -20.95 32.27
N TRP A 453 11.00 -20.19 31.42
CA TRP A 453 12.05 -20.68 30.53
C TRP A 453 13.21 -21.38 31.27
N LYS A 454 13.42 -21.10 32.56
CA LYS A 454 14.47 -21.78 33.35
C LYS A 454 14.05 -23.18 33.77
N ALA A 455 12.76 -23.41 34.03
CA ALA A 455 12.22 -24.76 34.27
C ALA A 455 12.24 -25.60 32.98
N PHE A 456 12.10 -24.93 31.84
CA PHE A 456 12.24 -25.48 30.50
C PHE A 456 13.64 -25.29 29.91
N GLY A 457 14.68 -25.43 30.74
CA GLY A 457 16.02 -25.55 30.20
C GLY A 457 15.97 -26.61 29.09
N PHE A 458 16.62 -26.34 27.95
CA PHE A 458 16.93 -27.33 26.92
C PHE A 458 17.84 -28.42 27.51
N GLN A 459 17.36 -29.10 28.55
CA GLN A 459 17.93 -30.34 29.00
C GLN A 459 17.64 -31.32 27.88
N LYS A 460 18.72 -31.89 27.37
CA LYS A 460 18.86 -32.76 26.20
C LYS A 460 17.91 -33.98 26.16
N HIS A 461 16.97 -34.11 27.09
CA HIS A 461 16.23 -35.33 27.39
C HIS A 461 14.70 -35.18 27.55
N ASP A 462 14.13 -33.98 27.66
CA ASP A 462 12.66 -33.83 27.63
C ASP A 462 12.22 -33.37 26.24
N ARG A 463 11.73 -34.34 25.46
CA ARG A 463 11.25 -34.17 24.09
C ARG A 463 9.94 -33.38 24.08
N VAL A 464 10.01 -32.08 24.29
CA VAL A 464 8.98 -31.18 23.79
C VAL A 464 9.30 -30.98 22.32
N ASP A 465 8.43 -31.55 21.50
CA ASP A 465 8.56 -31.61 20.05
C ASP A 465 8.30 -30.19 19.50
N ILE A 466 9.32 -29.33 19.54
CA ILE A 466 9.33 -28.04 18.82
C ILE A 466 9.36 -28.39 17.33
N ARG A 467 8.20 -28.71 16.76
CA ARG A 467 8.11 -29.22 15.39
C ARG A 467 8.20 -28.12 14.33
N TYR A 468 7.84 -26.88 14.67
CA TYR A 468 7.82 -25.77 13.72
C TYR A 468 8.19 -24.45 14.39
N SER A 469 9.43 -24.01 14.18
CA SER A 469 9.83 -22.62 14.36
C SER A 469 10.15 -22.02 13.01
N TYR A 470 9.53 -20.89 12.70
CA TYR A 470 9.87 -20.11 11.51
C TYR A 470 10.44 -18.78 11.97
N CYS A 471 11.59 -18.41 11.41
CA CYS A 471 12.15 -17.08 11.54
C CYS A 471 12.02 -16.39 10.18
N VAL A 472 11.36 -15.24 10.14
CA VAL A 472 11.23 -14.41 8.95
C VAL A 472 11.89 -13.08 9.26
N VAL A 473 12.82 -12.65 8.40
CA VAL A 473 13.44 -11.34 8.56
C VAL A 473 12.99 -10.45 7.43
N CYS A 474 12.42 -9.32 7.81
CA CYS A 474 11.82 -8.34 6.95
C CYS A 474 12.73 -7.10 6.96
N PRO A 475 13.66 -6.97 6.00
CA PRO A 475 14.42 -5.73 5.84
C PRO A 475 13.48 -4.60 5.39
N PHE A 476 13.72 -3.40 5.90
CA PHE A 476 13.01 -2.17 5.51
C PHE A 476 13.92 -1.16 4.80
N ASN A 477 15.10 -1.62 4.37
CA ASN A 477 16.14 -0.79 3.74
C ASN A 477 15.68 -0.15 2.42
N ASP A 478 14.63 -0.69 1.79
CA ASP A 478 14.06 -0.21 0.54
C ASP A 478 12.86 0.74 0.73
N LEU A 479 12.45 1.01 1.98
CA LEU A 479 11.38 1.95 2.29
C LEU A 479 11.92 3.25 2.92
N PRO A 480 11.57 4.43 2.38
CA PRO A 480 11.88 5.71 2.99
C PRO A 480 10.86 6.03 4.10
N LEU A 481 10.85 5.25 5.19
CA LEU A 481 9.95 5.47 6.32
C LEU A 481 10.55 6.43 7.35
N GLN A 482 9.67 7.20 8.00
CA GLN A 482 10.01 7.87 9.25
C GLN A 482 9.85 6.90 10.43
N ALA A 483 10.47 7.20 11.57
CA ALA A 483 10.34 6.40 12.80
C ALA A 483 8.86 6.15 13.18
N THR A 484 8.03 7.20 13.10
CA THR A 484 6.59 7.14 13.41
C THR A 484 5.85 6.19 12.47
N SER A 485 6.12 6.25 11.17
CA SER A 485 5.55 5.34 10.18
C SER A 485 6.00 3.90 10.41
N SER A 486 7.29 3.66 10.67
CA SER A 486 7.79 2.32 10.97
C SER A 486 7.08 1.70 12.19
N LEU A 487 6.88 2.49 13.24
CA LEU A 487 6.16 2.06 14.45
C LEU A 487 4.66 1.85 14.19
N SER A 488 4.02 2.73 13.41
CA SER A 488 2.64 2.53 12.95
C SER A 488 2.50 1.24 12.14
N GLY A 489 3.48 0.91 11.30
CA GLY A 489 3.52 -0.36 10.57
C GLY A 489 3.59 -1.57 11.50
N LEU A 490 4.40 -1.51 12.56
CA LEU A 490 4.44 -2.55 13.59
C LEU A 490 3.11 -2.70 14.33
N VAL A 491 2.46 -1.59 14.67
CA VAL A 491 1.12 -1.58 15.29
C VAL A 491 0.11 -2.26 14.37
N ASN A 492 0.08 -1.91 13.08
CA ASN A 492 -0.80 -2.53 12.08
C ASN A 492 -0.57 -4.04 12.00
N TYR A 493 0.69 -4.47 11.97
CA TYR A 493 1.06 -5.89 11.95
C TYR A 493 0.56 -6.61 13.21
N LEU A 494 0.74 -6.04 14.39
CA LEU A 494 0.27 -6.62 15.64
C LEU A 494 -1.25 -6.71 15.70
N GLN A 495 -1.95 -5.65 15.26
CA GLN A 495 -3.41 -5.65 15.22
C GLN A 495 -3.97 -6.75 14.32
N VAL A 496 -3.34 -7.01 13.18
CA VAL A 496 -3.75 -8.11 12.29
C VAL A 496 -3.39 -9.46 12.87
N SER A 497 -2.13 -9.67 13.22
CA SER A 497 -1.65 -10.97 13.71
C SER A 497 -2.41 -11.44 14.94
N THR A 498 -2.75 -10.53 15.87
CA THR A 498 -3.47 -10.88 17.11
C THR A 498 -4.96 -11.16 16.95
N LYS A 499 -5.59 -10.64 15.88
CA LYS A 499 -7.02 -10.84 15.59
C LYS A 499 -7.30 -11.97 14.63
N GLN A 500 -6.29 -12.45 13.91
CA GLN A 500 -6.48 -13.45 12.87
C GLN A 500 -6.50 -14.86 13.47
N ASP A 501 -7.69 -15.45 13.63
CA ASP A 501 -7.90 -16.81 14.16
C ASP A 501 -7.06 -17.87 13.42
N SER A 502 -6.78 -17.63 12.14
CA SER A 502 -6.00 -18.53 11.27
C SER A 502 -4.50 -18.25 11.24
N PHE A 503 -3.95 -17.35 12.09
CA PHE A 503 -2.52 -17.02 12.11
C PHE A 503 -1.64 -18.27 12.25
N MET A 504 -2.18 -19.32 12.87
CA MET A 504 -1.56 -20.64 13.00
C MET A 504 -1.17 -21.30 11.68
N PHE A 505 -2.01 -21.22 10.66
CA PHE A 505 -1.82 -21.90 9.37
C PHE A 505 -1.10 -21.05 8.32
N GLN A 506 -0.75 -19.81 8.67
CA GLN A 506 0.03 -18.95 7.80
C GLN A 506 1.47 -19.46 7.71
N GLY A 507 1.90 -19.72 6.47
CA GLY A 507 3.31 -19.95 6.15
C GLY A 507 4.11 -18.64 6.19
N CYS A 508 5.41 -18.75 5.96
CA CYS A 508 6.31 -17.59 5.93
C CYS A 508 5.90 -16.55 4.88
N SER A 509 5.32 -17.00 3.76
CA SER A 509 4.91 -16.10 2.67
C SER A 509 3.76 -15.18 3.08
N GLU A 510 2.80 -15.69 3.84
CA GLU A 510 1.66 -14.94 4.37
C GLU A 510 2.14 -13.93 5.40
N ILE A 511 3.06 -14.32 6.28
CA ILE A 511 3.66 -13.42 7.27
C ILE A 511 4.40 -12.28 6.58
N GLY A 512 5.28 -12.57 5.61
CA GLY A 512 5.98 -11.54 4.87
C GLY A 512 5.03 -10.61 4.10
N SER A 513 3.98 -11.18 3.49
CA SER A 513 2.94 -10.40 2.80
C SER A 513 2.23 -9.46 3.76
N MET A 514 1.91 -9.95 4.95
CA MET A 514 1.25 -9.18 6.00
C MET A 514 2.15 -8.05 6.49
N VAL A 515 3.44 -8.32 6.77
CA VAL A 515 4.40 -7.27 7.14
C VAL A 515 4.48 -6.21 6.05
N ALA A 516 4.68 -6.60 4.78
CA ALA A 516 4.76 -5.63 3.68
C ALA A 516 3.55 -4.70 3.63
N LYS A 517 2.34 -5.24 3.78
CA LYS A 517 1.09 -4.46 3.76
C LYS A 517 0.94 -3.58 4.99
N SER A 518 1.31 -4.07 6.18
CA SER A 518 1.24 -3.31 7.42
C SER A 518 2.07 -2.04 7.36
N PHE A 519 3.28 -2.12 6.79
CA PHE A 519 4.18 -0.99 6.62
C PHE A 519 3.76 -0.09 5.45
N ALA A 520 3.18 -0.65 4.39
CA ALA A 520 2.62 0.13 3.30
C ALA A 520 1.36 0.92 3.70
N THR A 521 0.59 0.48 4.70
CA THR A 521 -0.52 1.26 5.28
C THR A 521 -0.13 2.03 6.54
N ALA A 522 1.17 2.20 6.79
CA ALA A 522 1.63 2.98 7.93
C ALA A 522 1.22 4.45 7.78
N SER A 523 0.73 5.01 8.87
CA SER A 523 0.42 6.44 8.96
C SER A 523 1.59 7.20 9.56
N THR A 524 1.78 8.45 9.16
CA THR A 524 2.70 9.38 9.84
C THR A 524 2.13 9.92 11.15
N ALA A 525 0.82 9.77 11.36
CA ALA A 525 0.10 10.20 12.57
C ALA A 525 -0.68 9.03 13.19
N LEU A 526 -0.59 8.89 14.51
CA LEU A 526 -1.45 8.02 15.29
C LEU A 526 -2.53 8.87 15.93
N ASP A 527 -3.79 8.44 15.86
CA ASP A 527 -4.84 9.12 16.60
C ASP A 527 -4.67 8.93 18.13
N ASN A 528 -5.49 9.63 18.92
CA ASN A 528 -5.44 9.54 20.39
C ASN A 528 -5.76 8.14 20.94
N ALA A 529 -6.30 7.24 20.12
CA ALA A 529 -6.52 5.84 20.45
C ALA A 529 -5.39 4.93 19.96
N GLY A 530 -4.29 5.49 19.45
CA GLY A 530 -3.19 4.74 18.83
C GLY A 530 -3.59 4.06 17.52
N LYS A 531 -4.71 4.44 16.90
CA LYS A 531 -5.14 3.93 15.59
C LYS A 531 -4.54 4.82 14.51
N ALA A 532 -3.85 4.20 13.58
CA ALA A 532 -3.43 4.85 12.35
C ALA A 532 -4.67 5.10 11.47
N SER A 533 -4.71 6.25 10.79
CA SER A 533 -5.54 6.37 9.59
C SER A 533 -5.02 5.35 8.58
N ASN A 534 -5.72 4.23 8.45
CA ASN A 534 -5.28 3.12 7.61
C ASN A 534 -5.50 3.39 6.12
N ASP A 535 -6.17 4.48 5.79
CA ASP A 535 -6.53 4.82 4.41
C ASP A 535 -5.33 5.30 3.61
N ASN A 536 -4.25 5.70 4.27
CA ASN A 536 -3.03 6.17 3.65
C ASN A 536 -2.27 5.05 2.93
N VAL A 537 -1.87 5.30 1.67
CA VAL A 537 -1.08 4.35 0.87
C VAL A 537 0.37 4.81 0.75
N GLY A 538 1.27 4.00 1.30
CA GLY A 538 2.71 4.01 1.09
C GLY A 538 3.16 2.86 0.18
N PRO A 539 4.46 2.86 -0.22
CA PRO A 539 5.00 1.81 -1.07
C PRO A 539 5.08 0.46 -0.33
N LEU A 540 4.91 -0.62 -1.08
CA LEU A 540 5.21 -1.97 -0.59
C LEU A 540 6.74 -2.16 -0.56
N PRO A 541 7.34 -2.69 0.53
CA PRO A 541 8.77 -3.01 0.56
C PRO A 541 9.06 -4.04 -0.53
N ALA A 542 9.74 -3.60 -1.58
CA ALA A 542 9.84 -4.34 -2.84
C ALA A 542 10.55 -5.68 -2.66
N SER A 543 11.64 -5.70 -1.90
CA SER A 543 12.39 -6.91 -1.56
C SER A 543 11.52 -7.94 -0.83
N LEU A 544 10.87 -7.52 0.25
CA LEU A 544 9.97 -8.35 1.05
C LEU A 544 8.77 -8.85 0.23
N TRP A 545 8.08 -7.94 -0.47
CA TRP A 545 6.90 -8.27 -1.26
C TRP A 545 7.21 -9.25 -2.39
N SER A 546 8.35 -9.10 -3.04
CA SER A 546 8.73 -9.95 -4.17
C SER A 546 9.19 -11.32 -3.71
N ALA A 547 9.99 -11.38 -2.64
CA ALA A 547 10.37 -12.65 -2.04
C ALA A 547 9.15 -13.45 -1.54
N VAL A 548 8.09 -12.77 -1.07
CA VAL A 548 6.82 -13.39 -0.72
C VAL A 548 6.13 -13.99 -1.93
N ASN A 549 6.01 -13.23 -3.02
CA ASN A 549 5.34 -13.69 -4.24
C ASN A 549 6.06 -14.87 -4.88
N LEU A 550 7.40 -14.88 -4.83
CA LEU A 550 8.21 -15.99 -5.34
C LEU A 550 8.01 -17.26 -4.51
N CYS A 551 8.15 -17.19 -3.19
CA CYS A 551 8.07 -18.37 -2.33
C CYS A 551 6.70 -19.03 -2.35
N ALA A 552 5.67 -18.23 -2.59
CA ALA A 552 4.31 -18.69 -2.56
C ALA A 552 3.89 -19.53 -3.79
N GLY A 553 4.81 -19.73 -4.76
CA GLY A 553 4.71 -20.75 -5.81
C GLY A 553 5.40 -22.08 -5.46
N TYR A 554 6.29 -22.12 -4.44
CA TYR A 554 7.19 -23.26 -4.18
C TYR A 554 6.82 -24.15 -2.98
N GLY A 555 5.64 -23.99 -2.39
CA GLY A 555 5.06 -25.02 -1.52
C GLY A 555 5.88 -25.41 -0.28
N GLY A 556 6.54 -24.46 0.38
CA GLY A 556 6.99 -24.64 1.78
C GLY A 556 8.48 -24.47 2.09
N ASP A 557 9.32 -24.10 1.13
CA ASP A 557 10.72 -23.81 1.45
C ASP A 557 10.83 -22.56 2.36
N PRO A 558 11.55 -22.65 3.48
CA PRO A 558 11.82 -21.50 4.33
C PRO A 558 12.68 -20.50 3.57
N TRP A 559 12.30 -19.23 3.69
CA TRP A 559 13.06 -18.07 3.24
C TRP A 559 14.52 -18.10 3.71
N PRO A 560 15.51 -18.04 2.82
CA PRO A 560 16.83 -17.60 3.16
C PRO A 560 17.03 -16.22 2.51
N LEU A 561 16.49 -15.17 3.12
CA LEU A 561 17.16 -13.89 2.94
C LEU A 561 18.37 -13.95 3.87
N GLU A 562 19.56 -13.82 3.31
CA GLU A 562 20.74 -13.55 4.12
C GLU A 562 20.41 -12.38 5.02
N LEU A 563 20.59 -12.61 6.32
CA LEU A 563 20.26 -11.63 7.32
C LEU A 563 21.13 -10.40 7.10
N PRO A 564 20.54 -9.21 6.85
CA PRO A 564 21.31 -7.99 6.81
C PRO A 564 22.15 -7.89 8.08
N ALA A 565 23.43 -7.61 7.93
CA ALA A 565 24.29 -7.37 9.08
C ALA A 565 23.71 -6.20 9.87
N LEU A 566 23.53 -6.40 11.17
CA LEU A 566 23.12 -5.35 12.08
C LEU A 566 24.18 -4.24 12.09
N LYS A 567 23.78 -2.99 11.81
CA LYS A 567 24.67 -1.83 11.79
C LYS A 567 24.56 -1.05 13.11
N PRO A 568 25.68 -0.57 13.71
CA PRO A 568 25.60 0.25 14.91
C PRO A 568 24.77 1.52 14.71
N GLY A 569 23.96 1.86 15.71
CA GLY A 569 23.03 2.98 15.64
C GLY A 569 21.74 2.71 14.86
N ARG A 570 21.56 1.48 14.38
CA ARG A 570 20.33 1.01 13.74
C ARG A 570 19.65 -0.05 14.57
N TRP A 571 18.34 0.00 14.60
CA TRP A 571 17.50 -0.83 15.45
C TRP A 571 16.87 -1.95 14.65
N SER A 572 16.84 -3.13 15.26
CA SER A 572 16.06 -4.26 14.81
C SER A 572 15.02 -4.62 15.85
N PHE A 573 13.82 -4.91 15.37
CA PHE A 573 12.73 -5.36 16.20
C PHE A 573 12.70 -6.88 16.14
N LEU A 574 12.93 -7.54 17.26
CA LEU A 574 12.68 -8.97 17.43
C LEU A 574 11.29 -9.12 18.00
N LEU A 575 10.43 -9.88 17.32
CA LEU A 575 9.08 -10.20 17.77
C LEU A 575 8.90 -11.71 17.76
N ILE A 576 8.54 -12.26 18.91
CA ILE A 576 8.31 -13.68 19.13
C ILE A 576 6.81 -13.91 19.33
N HIS A 577 6.19 -14.60 18.36
CA HIS A 577 4.82 -15.08 18.44
C HIS A 577 4.80 -16.49 18.98
N GLU A 578 4.18 -16.67 20.14
CA GLU A 578 4.05 -17.97 20.78
C GLU A 578 2.61 -18.40 20.78
N ASN A 579 2.37 -19.57 20.22
CA ASN A 579 1.03 -20.14 20.16
C ASN A 579 0.98 -21.41 20.97
N LEU A 580 0.04 -21.47 21.91
CA LEU A 580 -0.30 -22.70 22.62
C LEU A 580 -1.36 -23.42 21.81
N VAL A 581 -0.97 -24.56 21.21
CA VAL A 581 -1.87 -25.41 20.45
C VAL A 581 -2.49 -26.43 21.40
N GLY A 582 -3.72 -26.16 21.81
CA GLY A 582 -4.55 -27.12 22.54
C GLY A 582 -5.39 -27.99 21.61
N PRO A 583 -6.00 -29.08 22.11
CA PRO A 583 -6.81 -30.00 21.31
C PRO A 583 -8.04 -29.36 20.68
N ASN A 584 -8.61 -28.31 21.31
CA ASN A 584 -9.84 -27.67 20.85
C ASN A 584 -9.70 -26.19 20.49
N GLN A 585 -8.63 -25.52 20.94
CA GLN A 585 -8.40 -24.09 20.70
C GLN A 585 -6.90 -23.80 20.69
N THR A 586 -6.50 -22.85 19.85
CA THR A 586 -5.19 -22.22 19.96
C THR A 586 -5.35 -20.93 20.73
N THR A 587 -4.59 -20.76 21.81
CA THR A 587 -4.52 -19.48 22.51
C THR A 587 -3.22 -18.81 22.13
N MET A 588 -3.31 -17.64 21.50
CA MET A 588 -2.13 -16.82 21.26
C MET A 588 -1.65 -16.27 22.60
N ILE A 589 -0.40 -16.54 22.95
CA ILE A 589 0.26 -15.84 24.05
C ILE A 589 0.60 -14.44 23.54
N LYS A 590 0.44 -13.43 24.41
CA LYS A 590 0.86 -12.06 24.13
C LYS A 590 2.25 -12.04 23.47
N PRO A 591 2.42 -11.46 22.27
CA PRO A 591 3.70 -11.49 21.58
C PRO A 591 4.80 -10.87 22.42
N ARG A 592 5.96 -11.52 22.46
CA ARG A 592 7.14 -11.02 23.18
C ARG A 592 8.03 -10.23 22.23
N TYR A 593 8.65 -9.15 22.70
CA TYR A 593 9.49 -8.32 21.84
C TYR A 593 10.80 -7.90 22.48
N ALA A 594 11.81 -7.65 21.63
CA ALA A 594 13.04 -6.97 22.00
C ALA A 594 13.42 -5.96 20.92
N ILE A 595 14.04 -4.85 21.33
CA ILE A 595 14.59 -3.85 20.43
C ILE A 595 16.10 -3.90 20.59
N ILE A 596 16.80 -4.28 19.52
CA ILE A 596 18.22 -4.57 19.56
C ILE A 596 18.99 -3.66 18.59
N SER A 597 20.13 -3.14 19.05
CA SER A 597 21.12 -2.44 18.22
C SER A 597 22.51 -2.94 18.59
N PRO A 598 23.41 -3.21 17.65
CA PRO A 598 24.79 -3.51 17.99
C PRO A 598 25.47 -2.27 18.58
N VAL A 599 26.34 -2.47 19.58
CA VAL A 599 27.08 -1.41 20.27
C VAL A 599 28.32 -0.98 19.47
N GLU A 600 28.98 -1.95 18.85
CA GLU A 600 30.20 -1.77 18.04
C GLU A 600 30.09 -2.62 16.77
N GLU A 601 30.75 -2.21 15.69
CA GLU A 601 30.95 -3.10 14.54
C GLU A 601 31.76 -4.31 15.02
N GLY A 602 31.27 -5.52 14.72
CA GLY A 602 31.86 -6.75 15.25
C GLY A 602 33.37 -6.80 15.01
N SER A 603 34.16 -7.02 16.07
CA SER A 603 35.62 -7.07 15.93
C SER A 603 36.03 -8.15 14.93
N SER A 604 37.03 -7.88 14.10
CA SER A 604 37.60 -8.84 13.13
C SER A 604 38.08 -10.16 13.76
N ASN A 605 38.18 -10.22 15.09
CA ASN A 605 38.64 -11.38 15.85
C ASN A 605 37.57 -12.47 16.05
N GLY A 606 36.40 -12.34 15.41
CA GLY A 606 35.34 -13.35 15.48
C GLY A 606 34.57 -13.39 16.81
N ALA A 607 34.82 -12.43 17.71
CA ALA A 607 34.00 -12.26 18.90
C ALA A 607 32.57 -11.87 18.48
N PRO A 608 31.53 -12.44 19.12
CA PRO A 608 30.16 -12.06 18.81
C PRO A 608 29.94 -10.57 19.09
N PRO A 609 29.20 -9.86 18.23
CA PRO A 609 28.86 -8.46 18.46
C PRO A 609 28.11 -8.30 19.78
N LYS A 610 28.47 -7.27 20.55
CA LYS A 610 27.71 -6.88 21.74
C LYS A 610 26.46 -6.15 21.29
N PHE A 611 25.32 -6.55 21.82
CA PHE A 611 24.03 -5.93 21.54
C PHE A 611 23.57 -5.09 22.72
N ARG A 612 23.04 -3.92 22.41
CA ARG A 612 22.22 -3.12 23.31
C ARG A 612 20.78 -3.59 23.13
N VAL A 613 20.16 -4.03 24.21
CA VAL A 613 18.75 -4.40 24.27
C VAL A 613 18.01 -3.35 25.08
N ILE A 614 16.98 -2.74 24.51
CA ILE A 614 16.14 -1.78 25.22
C ILE A 614 14.67 -2.14 25.14
N ASP A 615 13.89 -1.62 26.09
CA ASP A 615 12.43 -1.70 26.05
C ASP A 615 11.83 -0.65 25.10
N MET A 616 10.52 -0.77 24.85
CA MET A 616 9.80 0.14 23.98
C MET A 616 9.82 1.57 24.50
N GLU A 617 9.68 1.78 25.81
CA GLU A 617 9.62 3.12 26.39
C GLU A 617 10.94 3.89 26.17
N THR A 618 12.06 3.23 26.40
CA THR A 618 13.41 3.75 26.16
C THR A 618 13.62 4.02 24.68
N PHE A 619 13.21 3.10 23.80
CA PHE A 619 13.30 3.30 22.35
C PHE A 619 12.50 4.51 21.89
N LEU A 620 11.24 4.64 22.33
CA LEU A 620 10.39 5.77 21.95
C LEU A 620 10.95 7.11 22.43
N LYS A 621 11.59 7.16 23.61
CA LYS A 621 12.29 8.37 24.09
C LYS A 621 13.47 8.77 23.21
N GLU A 622 14.12 7.81 22.55
CA GLU A 622 15.27 8.08 21.68
C GLU A 622 14.86 8.53 20.28
N VAL A 623 13.68 8.10 19.80
CA VAL A 623 13.33 8.23 18.37
C VAL A 623 12.12 9.12 18.08
N MET A 624 11.37 9.55 19.10
CA MET A 624 10.10 10.26 18.91
C MET A 624 9.90 11.46 19.84
N THR A 625 8.98 12.34 19.44
CA THR A 625 8.47 13.46 20.25
C THR A 625 7.50 12.99 21.33
N ASP A 626 7.26 13.82 22.35
CA ASP A 626 6.48 13.44 23.55
C ASP A 626 5.04 12.98 23.28
N GLN A 627 4.30 13.61 22.35
CA GLN A 627 2.87 13.32 22.15
C GLN A 627 2.59 11.92 21.58
N ASP A 628 3.28 11.54 20.51
CA ASP A 628 3.08 10.22 19.86
C ASP A 628 3.65 9.07 20.72
N ARG A 629 4.62 9.37 21.58
CA ARG A 629 5.25 8.40 22.49
C ARG A 629 4.23 7.78 23.43
N ASP A 630 3.36 8.57 24.05
CA ASP A 630 2.48 8.07 25.12
C ASP A 630 1.39 7.13 24.57
N ASN A 631 0.86 7.43 23.38
CA ASN A 631 -0.10 6.57 22.69
C ASN A 631 0.52 5.21 22.31
N LEU A 632 1.74 5.23 21.78
CA LEU A 632 2.47 4.01 21.43
C LEU A 632 2.86 3.19 22.66
N ALA A 633 3.40 3.83 23.70
CA ALA A 633 3.76 3.16 24.93
C ALA A 633 2.55 2.43 25.55
N THR A 634 1.38 3.08 25.55
CA THR A 634 0.12 2.49 26.01
C THR A 634 -0.29 1.28 25.15
N PHE A 635 -0.23 1.41 23.82
CA PHE A 635 -0.55 0.31 22.91
C PHE A 635 0.35 -0.90 23.17
N TRP A 636 1.67 -0.71 23.28
CA TRP A 636 2.63 -1.78 23.49
C TRP A 636 2.52 -2.43 24.87
N ALA A 637 2.23 -1.66 25.91
CA ALA A 637 1.94 -2.21 27.23
C ALA A 637 0.71 -3.14 27.21
N GLN A 638 -0.28 -2.88 26.35
CA GLN A 638 -1.47 -3.71 26.20
C GLN A 638 -1.24 -4.94 25.30
N HIS A 639 -0.43 -4.81 24.24
CA HIS A 639 -0.35 -5.84 23.19
C HIS A 639 0.95 -6.64 23.15
N GLY A 640 2.04 -6.18 23.78
CA GLY A 640 3.32 -6.89 23.83
C GLY A 640 3.87 -7.12 25.24
N ALA A 641 4.78 -8.08 25.38
CA ALA A 641 5.59 -8.27 26.60
C ALA A 641 7.09 -8.09 26.27
N PRO A 642 7.83 -7.25 27.01
CA PRO A 642 9.26 -7.07 26.75
C PRO A 642 10.03 -8.34 27.12
N LEU A 643 11.03 -8.69 26.30
CA LEU A 643 12.03 -9.70 26.63
C LEU A 643 13.10 -9.06 27.53
N THR A 644 13.53 -9.80 28.56
CA THR A 644 14.63 -9.35 29.41
C THR A 644 15.96 -9.48 28.68
N GLU A 645 16.92 -8.60 28.96
CA GLU A 645 18.28 -8.64 28.38
C GLU A 645 18.90 -10.03 28.45
N LYS A 646 18.79 -10.72 29.59
CA LYS A 646 19.29 -12.10 29.77
C LYS A 646 18.65 -13.10 28.80
N ILE A 647 17.34 -12.98 28.55
CA ILE A 647 16.64 -13.85 27.60
C ILE A 647 17.07 -13.50 26.19
N VAL A 648 17.20 -12.21 25.86
CA VAL A 648 17.67 -11.79 24.55
C VAL A 648 19.11 -12.27 24.32
N GLU A 649 20.01 -12.15 25.28
CA GLU A 649 21.36 -12.70 25.16
C GLU A 649 21.33 -14.21 24.93
N GLN A 650 20.53 -14.98 25.68
CA GLN A 650 20.42 -16.43 25.50
C GLN A 650 19.81 -16.81 24.14
N GLU A 651 18.64 -16.26 23.81
CA GLU A 651 17.89 -16.54 22.59
C GLU A 651 18.60 -15.99 21.35
N VAL A 652 19.15 -14.77 21.40
CA VAL A 652 19.95 -14.22 20.30
C VAL A 652 21.26 -14.99 20.18
N HIS A 653 21.93 -15.42 21.26
CA HIS A 653 23.10 -16.29 21.12
C HIS A 653 22.78 -17.70 20.60
N GLU A 654 21.53 -18.18 20.68
CA GLU A 654 21.10 -19.45 20.09
C GLU A 654 20.55 -19.29 18.66
N LEU A 655 19.87 -18.18 18.40
CA LEU A 655 19.41 -17.75 17.08
C LEU A 655 20.59 -17.33 16.21
N VAL A 656 21.61 -16.66 16.74
CA VAL A 656 22.78 -16.17 15.98
C VAL A 656 23.56 -17.32 15.33
N PRO A 657 23.81 -18.47 15.96
CA PRO A 657 24.35 -19.66 15.31
C PRO A 657 23.37 -20.34 14.34
N LEU A 658 22.06 -20.28 14.57
CA LEU A 658 21.06 -20.77 13.62
C LEU A 658 21.07 -19.92 12.33
N VAL A 659 21.17 -18.61 12.52
CA VAL A 659 21.38 -17.57 11.53
C VAL A 659 22.73 -17.76 10.84
N LYS A 660 23.82 -17.94 11.59
CA LYS A 660 25.19 -18.09 11.07
C LYS A 660 25.42 -19.43 10.37
N ARG A 661 24.80 -20.52 10.83
CA ARG A 661 24.82 -21.84 10.13
C ARG A 661 24.01 -21.84 8.84
N ASN A 662 22.93 -21.04 8.77
CA ASN A 662 22.22 -20.80 7.51
C ASN A 662 23.04 -19.93 6.54
N LEU A 663 23.96 -19.10 7.05
CA LEU A 663 24.88 -18.28 6.26
C LEU A 663 26.14 -19.04 5.78
N ASP A 664 26.62 -20.05 6.51
CA ASP A 664 27.84 -20.81 6.16
C ASP A 664 27.63 -21.94 5.10
N GLY A 665 26.43 -22.04 4.51
CA GLY A 665 26.15 -22.65 3.20
C GLY A 665 26.92 -23.92 2.77
N GLY A 666 26.50 -25.09 3.25
CA GLY A 666 26.74 -26.35 2.55
C GLY A 666 25.55 -26.66 1.61
N PRO A 667 25.74 -26.91 0.30
CA PRO A 667 24.64 -27.18 -0.64
C PRO A 667 23.79 -28.42 -0.31
N ASP A 668 24.24 -29.28 0.60
CA ASP A 668 23.59 -30.54 0.97
C ASP A 668 22.58 -30.42 2.14
N PHE A 669 22.44 -29.25 2.78
CA PHE A 669 21.61 -29.13 3.99
C PHE A 669 20.10 -29.11 3.71
N TRP A 670 19.68 -28.59 2.56
CA TRP A 670 18.25 -28.44 2.24
C TRP A 670 17.55 -29.76 1.88
N THR A 671 18.30 -30.80 1.52
CA THR A 671 17.76 -32.14 1.28
C THR A 671 17.28 -32.83 2.56
N ASP A 672 17.83 -32.52 3.73
CA ASP A 672 17.50 -33.24 4.97
C ASP A 672 16.20 -32.78 5.64
N PHE A 673 15.84 -31.49 5.58
CA PHE A 673 14.54 -31.03 6.13
C PHE A 673 13.35 -31.48 5.27
N GLY A 674 13.50 -31.51 3.95
CA GLY A 674 12.51 -32.12 3.05
C GLY A 674 12.37 -33.63 3.27
N THR A 675 13.46 -34.33 3.58
CA THR A 675 13.46 -35.78 3.83
C THR A 675 12.84 -36.14 5.18
N VAL A 676 12.99 -35.31 6.22
CA VAL A 676 12.32 -35.53 7.52
C VAL A 676 10.82 -35.26 7.45
N GLY A 677 10.38 -34.22 6.73
CA GLY A 677 8.96 -33.98 6.47
C GLY A 677 8.31 -35.06 5.60
N TRP A 678 9.02 -35.51 4.55
CA TRP A 678 8.56 -36.55 3.64
C TRP A 678 8.56 -37.97 4.24
N LEU A 679 9.52 -38.30 5.11
CA LEU A 679 9.53 -39.57 5.86
C LEU A 679 8.45 -39.65 6.96
N LEU A 680 8.03 -38.52 7.51
CA LEU A 680 6.97 -38.47 8.53
C LEU A 680 5.56 -38.56 7.92
N GLN A 681 5.36 -38.07 6.69
CA GLN A 681 4.09 -38.24 5.96
C GLN A 681 3.83 -39.67 5.48
N ARG A 682 4.86 -40.49 5.30
CA ARG A 682 4.72 -41.88 4.80
C ARG A 682 4.55 -42.93 5.90
N ARG A 683 4.56 -42.53 7.17
CA ARG A 683 4.48 -43.42 8.34
C ARG A 683 3.18 -43.30 9.13
N TRP A 684 2.14 -42.72 8.53
CA TRP A 684 0.76 -42.70 9.01
C TRP A 684 -0.16 -43.32 7.98
#